data_AF-A0A935UM46-F1
#
_entry.id   AF-A0A935UM46-F1
#
_cell.length_a   1.000
_cell.length_b   1.000
_cell.length_c   1.000
_cell.angle_alpha   90.00
_cell.angle_beta   90.00
_cell.angle_gamma   90.00
#
_symmetry.space_group_name_H-M   'P 1'
#
loop_
_entity.id
_entity.type
_entity.pdbx_description
1 polymer ?
#
loop_
_entity_poly.entity_id
_entity_poly.type
_entity_poly.pdbx_seq_one_letter_code
_entity_poly.pdbx_strand_id
1 'polypeptide(L)'
;MKKLVLFMLSFTLAFMAVAQERNYWTSNTDASRITTDKAVARQSFPKDFKLFNLDVDPLRQELFKVVGNSSRHSTIISLPNANGQIEQFEVYEASNFEPALQAQFPGIRAFSGKGITDKSATLKLSFSPQGIQTMVFRTEQENEFIEAYSQDHTVYAVFKSQRQSGQLPWRCSTPEEKLATDLNSQVAATGISARSGGNLKTMRLAQSCNAEYSNYFGATSSAQVALVLAAFNATLTRCNGVYEKDLALHLNLIANTTSVIYYNPSTDPYSTTLSQWNAQLQSTLTSVIGEANYDIGHMFGASGGGGNAGCIGCVCVNGSKGSGITSPNDGIPQGDNFDIDYVTHEVGHQLGANHTFSMSSEGTGVNKEVGSGITIMGYAGITSQDVAPHSIDIFHQASIAQIQSNLATKTCPVTTTITNATPVVSAGSNYTIPISTPFALTGSATDANAGDVLTYCWEQNDNSTTTGANSVASPTKATGPNWISFSPTTSPTRVFPKLATILAGANVSGPLPGGDAVANTEALSSVSRTLNFRLTVRDNAPYSSTSPISVGQTQFANMVVTVSNTSGPFAVTSPNSAVTWAGNSSQTVTWSVNNTTAAPVSCANVKISISTDGGNTFSTLVASTANDGSELVTIPNTPSTTARIKVEAVGNIFFDISNTNFTIGGAAACGNPTGLLSSSITNTSATVSWTAVSGALSYDVDYKATSSGTWINAATATTSTTVGLAGLVQGTTYDWRVRATCSGGSGSYVQAQFTTTAPCNTPAGLASSAITASSATVSWTAVSGANNYTVEYKTTAGSTWTTAASATTSTSQGLSGLSASTSYDWRVRANCASGSSAFAQAQFTTTIASTCPGTYDISTNGTASGAALIPKNTDIKGLISPSGDNDYYRFTIATGGTATITLTTLPADYDIRLYSSNGTTQLAISQNGSTTSETITRTYTAGTYYVRVYGYNNANNATSCYTLRVATGTATRQEDLLVDNKISVFPNPVTRSVNVRIPAVQGMADIKVFDMYGKMVIQKTSGQVNTQLDVSTLPAGIYMVKVMNDGKESTMKIVKE
;
A
#
# COMPACT_ATOMS: atom_id res chain seq x y z
N MET A 1 -5.77 52.39 39.31
CA MET A 1 -5.64 50.92 39.27
C MET A 1 -6.29 50.28 40.52
N LYS A 2 -7.64 50.17 40.60
CA LYS A 2 -8.32 49.50 41.73
C LYS A 2 -9.58 48.66 41.36
N LYS A 3 -9.94 48.53 40.08
CA LYS A 3 -11.07 47.69 39.62
C LYS A 3 -10.68 46.40 38.87
N LEU A 4 -9.43 46.25 38.43
CA LEU A 4 -8.98 45.06 37.68
C LEU A 4 -8.61 43.88 38.60
N VAL A 5 -8.05 44.14 39.78
CA VAL A 5 -7.55 43.11 40.70
C VAL A 5 -8.68 42.28 41.32
N LEU A 6 -9.83 42.92 41.62
CA LEU A 6 -10.96 42.25 42.25
C LEU A 6 -11.67 41.23 41.35
N PHE A 7 -11.52 41.36 40.01
CA PHE A 7 -12.13 40.46 39.04
C PHE A 7 -11.28 39.20 38.75
N MET A 8 -9.96 39.28 38.94
CA MET A 8 -9.07 38.11 38.86
C MET A 8 -9.07 37.27 40.14
N LEU A 9 -9.32 37.89 41.31
CA LEU A 9 -9.39 37.17 42.59
C LEU A 9 -10.70 36.38 42.76
N SER A 10 -11.80 36.79 42.12
CA SER A 10 -13.07 36.06 42.11
C SER A 10 -13.08 34.85 41.18
N PHE A 11 -12.29 34.86 40.10
CA PHE A 11 -12.24 33.77 39.12
C PHE A 11 -11.29 32.63 39.51
N THR A 12 -10.37 32.87 40.45
CA THR A 12 -9.37 31.90 40.91
C THR A 12 -9.82 31.08 42.14
N LEU A 13 -10.92 31.47 42.80
CA LEU A 13 -11.53 30.73 43.92
C LEU A 13 -12.72 29.85 43.51
N ALA A 14 -13.14 29.88 42.24
CA ALA A 14 -14.30 29.13 41.73
C ALA A 14 -13.98 27.74 41.14
N PHE A 15 -12.70 27.40 40.97
CA PHE A 15 -12.25 26.15 40.32
C PHE A 15 -11.36 25.25 41.19
N MET A 16 -11.32 25.49 42.51
CA MET A 16 -10.70 24.58 43.49
C MET A 16 -11.72 23.77 44.30
N ALA A 17 -12.86 23.47 43.68
CA ALA A 17 -13.70 22.32 44.05
C ALA A 17 -13.23 21.05 43.31
N VAL A 18 -11.92 20.76 43.35
CA VAL A 18 -11.41 19.45 42.94
C VAL A 18 -11.97 18.46 43.95
N ALA A 19 -12.92 17.62 43.51
CA ALA A 19 -13.37 16.50 44.31
C ALA A 19 -12.15 15.60 44.56
N GLN A 20 -11.66 15.59 45.81
CA GLN A 20 -10.61 14.67 46.21
C GLN A 20 -11.11 13.25 45.93
N GLU A 21 -10.30 12.44 45.26
CA GLU A 21 -10.54 11.01 45.12
C GLU A 21 -10.49 10.39 46.51
N ARG A 22 -11.66 10.29 47.15
CA ARG A 22 -11.88 9.62 48.43
C ARG A 22 -11.77 8.12 48.18
N ASN A 23 -10.54 7.65 48.02
CA ASN A 23 -10.29 6.27 47.71
C ASN A 23 -10.50 5.40 48.96
N TYR A 24 -11.71 4.84 49.08
CA TYR A 24 -12.11 3.91 50.15
C TYR A 24 -11.38 2.56 50.08
N TRP A 25 -10.61 2.31 49.02
CA TRP A 25 -10.11 0.99 48.64
C TRP A 25 -8.60 0.96 48.45
N THR A 26 -7.96 -0.09 48.96
CA THR A 26 -6.55 -0.38 48.69
C THR A 26 -6.39 -1.81 48.18
N SER A 27 -5.59 -2.05 47.14
CA SER A 27 -5.36 -3.41 46.65
C SER A 27 -4.68 -4.25 47.72
N ASN A 28 -5.17 -5.47 47.94
CA ASN A 28 -4.53 -6.47 48.78
C ASN A 28 -3.81 -7.49 47.89
N THR A 29 -2.55 -7.77 48.20
CA THR A 29 -1.67 -8.66 47.42
C THR A 29 -1.25 -9.92 48.17
N ASP A 30 -1.72 -10.15 49.40
CA ASP A 30 -1.37 -11.31 50.22
C ASP A 30 -2.62 -12.14 50.59
N ALA A 31 -3.16 -12.83 49.58
CA ALA A 31 -4.22 -13.81 49.77
C ALA A 31 -3.79 -15.00 50.66
N SER A 32 -2.48 -15.25 50.82
CA SER A 32 -1.95 -16.46 51.46
C SER A 32 -2.14 -16.52 52.98
N ARG A 33 -2.53 -15.40 53.59
CA ARG A 33 -2.66 -15.24 55.06
C ARG A 33 -4.07 -14.89 55.53
N ILE A 34 -5.06 -14.88 54.63
CA ILE A 34 -6.43 -14.48 54.94
C ILE A 34 -7.25 -15.71 55.36
N THR A 35 -7.88 -15.67 56.54
CA THR A 35 -8.97 -16.60 56.87
C THR A 35 -10.21 -16.16 56.11
N THR A 36 -10.70 -17.00 55.19
CA THR A 36 -11.78 -16.66 54.27
C THR A 36 -13.16 -16.66 54.95
N ASP A 37 -14.09 -15.83 54.46
CA ASP A 37 -15.50 -15.94 54.84
C ASP A 37 -16.11 -17.28 54.36
N LYS A 38 -17.11 -17.77 55.07
CA LYS A 38 -17.90 -18.97 54.73
C LYS A 38 -18.52 -18.92 53.32
N ALA A 39 -18.80 -17.73 52.78
CA ALA A 39 -19.30 -17.53 51.42
C ALA A 39 -18.31 -18.00 50.34
N VAL A 40 -17.01 -17.94 50.63
CA VAL A 40 -15.93 -18.32 49.69
C VAL A 40 -15.91 -19.83 49.42
N ALA A 41 -16.56 -20.63 50.28
CA ALA A 41 -16.71 -22.08 50.10
C ALA A 41 -17.83 -22.49 49.12
N ARG A 42 -18.61 -21.54 48.55
CA ARG A 42 -19.67 -21.87 47.59
C ARG A 42 -19.11 -22.38 46.27
N GLN A 43 -19.83 -23.30 45.62
CA GLN A 43 -19.34 -23.94 44.39
C GLN A 43 -19.24 -22.98 43.20
N SER A 44 -20.04 -21.90 43.24
CA SER A 44 -20.06 -20.77 42.32
C SER A 44 -19.07 -19.65 42.66
N PHE A 45 -18.16 -19.81 43.62
CA PHE A 45 -17.19 -18.75 43.92
C PHE A 45 -16.21 -18.58 42.74
N PRO A 46 -15.93 -17.35 42.28
CA PRO A 46 -15.03 -17.08 41.17
C PRO A 46 -13.63 -17.65 41.42
N LYS A 47 -12.96 -18.05 40.33
CA LYS A 47 -11.54 -18.44 40.34
C LYS A 47 -10.64 -17.28 39.93
N ASP A 48 -11.16 -16.36 39.10
CA ASP A 48 -10.50 -15.12 38.73
C ASP A 48 -11.12 -13.92 39.46
N PHE A 49 -10.43 -13.41 40.48
CA PHE A 49 -10.84 -12.25 41.27
C PHE A 49 -9.64 -11.40 41.72
N LYS A 50 -9.90 -10.16 42.12
CA LYS A 50 -8.92 -9.27 42.74
C LYS A 50 -9.33 -8.92 44.16
N LEU A 51 -8.36 -8.81 45.08
CA LEU A 51 -8.61 -8.50 46.48
C LEU A 51 -8.35 -7.03 46.80
N PHE A 52 -9.24 -6.43 47.60
CA PHE A 52 -9.13 -5.06 48.08
C PHE A 52 -9.52 -4.96 49.55
N ASN A 53 -8.77 -4.18 50.34
CA ASN A 53 -9.19 -3.78 51.68
C ASN A 53 -10.13 -2.58 51.59
N LEU A 54 -11.21 -2.57 52.39
CA LEU A 54 -12.18 -1.49 52.47
C LEU A 54 -12.01 -0.68 53.77
N ASP A 55 -11.82 0.64 53.64
CA ASP A 55 -12.11 1.56 54.74
C ASP A 55 -13.61 1.90 54.75
N VAL A 56 -14.36 1.14 55.54
CA VAL A 56 -15.82 1.17 55.54
C VAL A 56 -16.41 2.46 56.11
N ASP A 57 -15.67 3.15 56.99
CA ASP A 57 -16.24 4.26 57.77
C ASP A 57 -16.37 5.57 56.95
N PRO A 58 -15.38 5.97 56.13
CA PRO A 58 -15.54 7.08 55.19
C PRO A 58 -16.55 6.76 54.07
N LEU A 59 -16.65 5.49 53.61
CA LEU A 59 -17.67 5.08 52.64
C LEU A 59 -19.08 5.23 53.24
N ARG A 60 -19.28 4.73 54.46
CA ARG A 60 -20.51 4.90 55.24
C ARG A 60 -20.87 6.37 55.41
N GLN A 61 -19.89 7.22 55.76
CA GLN A 61 -20.09 8.67 55.90
C GLN A 61 -20.46 9.37 54.59
N GLU A 62 -20.06 8.86 53.42
CA GLU A 62 -20.48 9.43 52.13
C GLU A 62 -21.87 8.94 51.73
N LEU A 63 -22.14 7.64 51.86
CA LEU A 63 -23.45 7.01 51.57
C LEU A 63 -24.58 7.59 52.43
N PHE A 64 -24.36 7.78 53.73
CA PHE A 64 -25.40 8.25 54.65
C PHE A 64 -25.75 9.74 54.51
N LYS A 65 -25.15 10.48 53.55
CA LYS A 65 -25.52 11.87 53.25
C LYS A 65 -26.83 12.01 52.47
N VAL A 66 -27.25 10.96 51.75
CA VAL A 66 -28.51 10.95 50.98
C VAL A 66 -29.66 10.30 51.75
N VAL A 67 -29.34 9.48 52.76
CA VAL A 67 -30.29 8.73 53.57
C VAL A 67 -31.32 9.65 54.22
N GLY A 68 -32.59 9.51 53.84
CA GLY A 68 -33.70 10.35 54.30
C GLY A 68 -33.60 11.84 53.92
N ASN A 69 -32.68 12.23 53.03
CA ASN A 69 -32.31 13.63 52.81
C ASN A 69 -33.00 14.26 51.58
N SER A 70 -34.16 14.87 51.79
CA SER A 70 -34.93 15.60 50.77
C SER A 70 -34.27 16.88 50.22
N SER A 71 -33.04 17.20 50.63
CA SER A 71 -32.23 18.31 50.07
C SER A 71 -30.98 17.85 49.31
N ARG A 72 -30.61 16.57 49.42
CA ARG A 72 -29.47 15.95 48.70
C ARG A 72 -29.81 14.50 48.37
N HIS A 73 -30.41 14.32 47.21
CA HIS A 73 -30.91 13.02 46.74
C HIS A 73 -29.80 12.06 46.27
N SER A 74 -28.62 12.60 45.94
CA SER A 74 -27.50 11.82 45.41
C SER A 74 -26.13 12.17 46.01
N THR A 75 -25.19 11.25 45.85
CA THR A 75 -23.80 11.39 46.25
C THR A 75 -22.88 10.61 45.31
N ILE A 76 -21.59 10.92 45.30
CA ILE A 76 -20.60 10.21 44.49
C ILE A 76 -19.77 9.30 45.39
N ILE A 77 -19.66 8.03 45.02
CA ILE A 77 -18.77 7.05 45.64
C ILE A 77 -17.78 6.50 44.60
N SER A 78 -16.82 5.71 45.08
CA SER A 78 -15.81 5.06 44.24
C SER A 78 -15.68 3.59 44.60
N LEU A 79 -15.60 2.72 43.58
CA LEU A 79 -15.53 1.27 43.71
C LEU A 79 -14.47 0.69 42.76
N PRO A 80 -13.76 -0.40 43.13
CA PRO A 80 -12.93 -1.15 42.21
C PRO A 80 -13.77 -1.95 41.21
N ASN A 81 -13.31 -2.03 39.96
CA ASN A 81 -13.79 -3.00 38.96
C ASN A 81 -12.92 -4.28 38.95
N ALA A 82 -13.32 -5.33 38.23
CA ALA A 82 -12.56 -6.59 38.17
C ALA A 82 -11.21 -6.43 37.42
N ASN A 83 -11.08 -5.40 36.58
CA ASN A 83 -9.79 -5.00 35.99
C ASN A 83 -8.85 -4.37 37.05
N GLY A 84 -9.34 -4.03 38.24
CA GLY A 84 -8.59 -3.45 39.35
C GLY A 84 -8.39 -1.93 39.26
N GLN A 85 -9.18 -1.26 38.42
CA GLN A 85 -9.25 0.20 38.32
C GLN A 85 -10.35 0.73 39.27
N ILE A 86 -10.25 1.98 39.70
CA ILE A 86 -11.28 2.64 40.51
C ILE A 86 -12.23 3.40 39.58
N GLU A 87 -13.53 3.16 39.72
CA GLU A 87 -14.61 3.83 38.98
C GLU A 87 -15.50 4.64 39.93
N GLN A 88 -16.12 5.70 39.41
CA GLN A 88 -17.04 6.57 40.14
C GLN A 88 -18.49 6.30 39.77
N PHE A 89 -19.38 6.32 40.77
CA PHE A 89 -20.83 6.13 40.62
C PHE A 89 -21.59 7.25 41.34
N GLU A 90 -22.62 7.81 40.69
CA GLU A 90 -23.62 8.63 41.37
C GLU A 90 -24.69 7.69 41.96
N VAL A 91 -24.89 7.73 43.28
CA VAL A 91 -25.77 6.82 44.03
C VAL A 91 -26.87 7.55 44.80
N TYR A 92 -28.01 6.87 44.92
CA TYR A 92 -29.29 7.31 45.48
C TYR A 92 -29.75 6.29 46.54
N GLU A 93 -30.52 6.72 47.54
CA GLU A 93 -31.12 5.78 48.50
C GLU A 93 -32.18 4.90 47.81
N ALA A 94 -32.07 3.59 48.02
CA ALA A 94 -32.92 2.56 47.42
C ALA A 94 -33.35 1.57 48.52
N SER A 95 -34.03 2.07 49.56
CA SER A 95 -34.47 1.26 50.70
C SER A 95 -35.37 0.10 50.25
N ASN A 96 -34.94 -1.14 50.53
CA ASN A 96 -35.77 -2.34 50.38
C ASN A 96 -36.67 -2.59 51.62
N PHE A 97 -36.70 -1.69 52.60
CA PHE A 97 -37.50 -1.82 53.83
C PHE A 97 -38.63 -0.77 53.86
N GLU A 98 -39.83 -1.17 54.28
CA GLU A 98 -40.89 -0.22 54.64
C GLU A 98 -40.39 0.75 55.75
N PRO A 99 -40.86 2.02 55.78
CA PRO A 99 -40.35 3.04 56.70
C PRO A 99 -40.34 2.63 58.19
N ALA A 100 -41.32 1.84 58.63
CA ALA A 100 -41.42 1.36 60.01
C ALA A 100 -40.39 0.26 60.35
N LEU A 101 -39.99 -0.57 59.39
CA LEU A 101 -38.86 -1.51 59.55
C LEU A 101 -37.54 -0.74 59.44
N GLN A 102 -37.44 0.18 58.49
CA GLN A 102 -36.21 0.94 58.24
C GLN A 102 -35.81 1.83 59.43
N ALA A 103 -36.79 2.37 60.17
CA ALA A 103 -36.58 3.11 61.41
C ALA A 103 -36.06 2.24 62.57
N GLN A 104 -36.40 0.94 62.61
CA GLN A 104 -35.90 0.00 63.62
C GLN A 104 -34.45 -0.44 63.34
N PHE A 105 -34.08 -0.58 62.06
CA PHE A 105 -32.77 -1.05 61.62
C PHE A 105 -32.01 0.02 60.80
N PRO A 106 -31.73 1.21 61.37
CA PRO A 106 -31.17 2.34 60.61
C PRO A 106 -29.75 2.12 60.10
N GLY A 107 -29.04 1.08 60.55
CA GLY A 107 -27.72 0.69 60.03
C GLY A 107 -27.74 -0.19 58.77
N ILE A 108 -28.89 -0.74 58.38
CA ILE A 108 -29.05 -1.53 57.15
C ILE A 108 -29.62 -0.61 56.06
N ARG A 109 -29.03 -0.64 54.86
CA ARG A 109 -29.44 0.15 53.68
C ARG A 109 -29.19 -0.58 52.38
N ALA A 110 -29.82 -0.07 51.33
CA ALA A 110 -29.49 -0.35 49.96
C ALA A 110 -29.49 0.93 49.13
N PHE A 111 -28.67 0.92 48.09
CA PHE A 111 -28.41 2.05 47.22
C PHE A 111 -28.41 1.58 45.76
N SER A 112 -28.95 2.45 44.91
CA SER A 112 -28.94 2.29 43.46
C SER A 112 -28.05 3.38 42.87
N GLY A 113 -27.41 3.15 41.73
CA GLY A 113 -26.59 4.18 41.09
C GLY A 113 -26.39 3.99 39.60
N LYS A 114 -25.80 5.01 38.98
CA LYS A 114 -25.35 5.03 37.59
C LYS A 114 -23.87 5.39 37.55
N GLY A 115 -23.11 4.81 36.64
CA GLY A 115 -21.68 5.08 36.51
C GLY A 115 -21.40 6.47 35.93
N ILE A 116 -20.32 7.08 36.42
CA ILE A 116 -19.76 8.35 35.93
C ILE A 116 -18.56 8.05 35.01
N THR A 117 -17.73 7.08 35.40
CA THR A 117 -16.59 6.58 34.61
C THR A 117 -17.08 5.75 33.42
N ASP A 118 -17.97 4.78 33.69
CA ASP A 118 -18.71 4.02 32.68
C ASP A 118 -20.19 4.43 32.75
N LYS A 119 -20.65 5.25 31.80
CA LYS A 119 -22.03 5.73 31.77
C LYS A 119 -23.06 4.63 31.46
N SER A 120 -22.63 3.48 30.95
CA SER A 120 -23.49 2.35 30.60
C SER A 120 -23.69 1.36 31.75
N ALA A 121 -23.02 1.58 32.88
CA ALA A 121 -23.13 0.74 34.07
C ALA A 121 -24.16 1.28 35.07
N THR A 122 -24.90 0.38 35.71
CA THR A 122 -25.71 0.71 36.89
C THR A 122 -25.30 -0.15 38.09
N LEU A 123 -25.40 0.43 39.27
CA LEU A 123 -24.93 -0.16 40.53
C LEU A 123 -26.12 -0.53 41.43
N LYS A 124 -26.01 -1.70 42.05
CA LYS A 124 -26.73 -2.08 43.27
C LYS A 124 -25.71 -2.29 44.38
N LEU A 125 -25.89 -1.60 45.51
CA LEU A 125 -25.01 -1.70 46.67
C LEU A 125 -25.85 -1.86 47.94
N SER A 126 -25.69 -2.99 48.61
CA SER A 126 -26.22 -3.20 49.96
C SER A 126 -25.17 -2.76 50.98
N PHE A 127 -25.62 -2.22 52.10
CA PHE A 127 -24.78 -1.78 53.21
C PHE A 127 -25.37 -2.26 54.54
N SER A 128 -24.53 -2.79 55.43
CA SER A 128 -24.95 -3.25 56.76
C SER A 128 -23.78 -3.24 57.76
N PRO A 129 -24.04 -3.52 59.06
CA PRO A 129 -23.00 -3.85 60.02
C PRO A 129 -22.26 -5.18 59.75
N GLN A 130 -22.61 -5.91 58.69
CA GLN A 130 -21.92 -7.10 58.18
C GLN A 130 -21.24 -6.77 56.83
N GLY A 131 -20.80 -5.52 56.66
CA GLY A 131 -20.16 -5.03 55.46
C GLY A 131 -21.13 -4.73 54.30
N ILE A 132 -20.58 -4.74 53.09
CA ILE A 132 -21.30 -4.45 51.84
C ILE A 132 -21.36 -5.68 50.93
N GLN A 133 -22.34 -5.70 50.02
CA GLN A 133 -22.30 -6.54 48.81
C GLN A 133 -22.81 -5.71 47.62
N THR A 134 -22.22 -5.87 46.45
CA THR A 134 -22.66 -5.16 45.23
C THR A 134 -23.04 -6.10 44.08
N MET A 135 -23.73 -5.52 43.10
CA MET A 135 -23.77 -5.98 41.71
C MET A 135 -23.68 -4.75 40.82
N VAL A 136 -22.75 -4.76 39.87
CA VAL A 136 -22.64 -3.75 38.81
C VAL A 136 -23.13 -4.38 37.53
N PHE A 137 -24.28 -3.91 37.05
CA PHE A 137 -24.77 -4.23 35.72
C PHE A 137 -23.84 -3.58 34.69
N ARG A 138 -23.29 -4.38 33.77
CA ARG A 138 -22.41 -3.90 32.71
C ARG A 138 -23.09 -4.05 31.35
N THR A 139 -22.94 -3.05 30.49
CA THR A 139 -23.33 -3.15 29.08
C THR A 139 -22.16 -3.71 28.28
N GLU A 140 -22.42 -4.63 27.34
CA GLU A 140 -21.42 -5.27 26.46
C GLU A 140 -20.28 -6.04 27.19
N GLN A 141 -20.38 -6.24 28.50
CA GLN A 141 -19.45 -7.01 29.33
C GLN A 141 -20.22 -7.83 30.38
N GLU A 142 -19.55 -8.79 31.01
CA GLU A 142 -20.08 -9.54 32.15
C GLU A 142 -20.26 -8.65 33.37
N ASN A 143 -21.34 -8.86 34.14
CA ASN A 143 -21.60 -8.13 35.39
C ASN A 143 -20.52 -8.40 36.44
N GLU A 144 -20.24 -7.38 37.23
CA GLU A 144 -19.22 -7.41 38.27
C GLU A 144 -19.84 -7.40 39.67
N PHE A 145 -19.17 -8.07 40.61
CA PHE A 145 -19.63 -8.24 41.98
C PHE A 145 -18.49 -7.90 42.95
N ILE A 146 -18.85 -7.30 44.09
CA ILE A 146 -17.96 -7.08 45.23
C ILE A 146 -18.59 -7.78 46.43
N GLU A 147 -17.86 -8.72 47.03
CA GLU A 147 -18.32 -9.53 48.16
C GLU A 147 -17.18 -9.73 49.18
N ALA A 148 -17.52 -9.95 50.45
CA ALA A 148 -16.54 -10.15 51.50
C ALA A 148 -15.74 -11.45 51.26
N TYR A 149 -14.41 -11.34 51.30
CA TYR A 149 -13.48 -12.45 51.12
C TYR A 149 -12.86 -12.89 52.45
N SER A 150 -12.52 -11.97 53.35
CA SER A 150 -12.04 -12.30 54.69
C SER A 150 -13.18 -12.50 55.70
N GLN A 151 -12.98 -13.37 56.68
CA GLN A 151 -13.97 -13.69 57.73
C GLN A 151 -14.33 -12.48 58.62
N ASP A 152 -13.46 -11.46 58.69
CA ASP A 152 -13.68 -10.22 59.42
C ASP A 152 -14.34 -9.10 58.58
N HIS A 153 -14.67 -9.41 57.31
CA HIS A 153 -15.27 -8.50 56.32
C HIS A 153 -14.45 -7.22 56.05
N THR A 154 -13.13 -7.24 56.26
CA THR A 154 -12.22 -6.13 55.92
C THR A 154 -11.66 -6.20 54.50
N VAL A 155 -11.52 -7.41 53.94
CA VAL A 155 -11.03 -7.67 52.58
C VAL A 155 -12.16 -8.21 51.71
N TYR A 156 -12.30 -7.66 50.51
CA TYR A 156 -13.33 -7.99 49.53
C TYR A 156 -12.72 -8.57 48.26
N ALA A 157 -13.42 -9.52 47.65
CA ALA A 157 -13.15 -10.01 46.30
C ALA A 157 -13.97 -9.20 45.30
N VAL A 158 -13.33 -8.81 44.19
CA VAL A 158 -13.91 -8.09 43.06
C VAL A 158 -13.76 -8.96 41.83
N PHE A 159 -14.87 -9.31 41.19
CA PHE A 159 -14.92 -10.38 40.19
C PHE A 159 -16.03 -10.19 39.16
N LYS A 160 -15.97 -10.96 38.07
CA LYS A 160 -17.04 -11.12 37.08
C LYS A 160 -17.79 -12.43 37.33
N SER A 161 -19.07 -12.49 36.97
CA SER A 161 -19.89 -13.71 37.09
C SER A 161 -19.15 -14.94 36.54
N GLN A 162 -18.92 -15.97 37.38
CA GLN A 162 -18.28 -17.23 36.98
C GLN A 162 -19.03 -18.41 37.60
N ARG A 163 -19.81 -19.16 36.81
CA ARG A 163 -20.54 -20.36 37.27
C ARG A 163 -20.21 -21.55 36.37
N GLN A 164 -20.20 -22.76 36.95
CA GLN A 164 -19.90 -23.99 36.22
C GLN A 164 -21.18 -24.82 36.03
N SER A 165 -21.52 -25.13 34.77
CA SER A 165 -22.68 -25.96 34.43
C SER A 165 -22.69 -27.30 35.19
N GLY A 166 -23.87 -27.76 35.60
CA GLY A 166 -24.09 -29.06 36.22
C GLY A 166 -23.61 -29.22 37.67
N GLN A 167 -22.86 -28.28 38.24
CA GLN A 167 -22.41 -28.39 39.65
C GLN A 167 -23.49 -27.99 40.66
N LEU A 168 -24.45 -27.16 40.26
CA LEU A 168 -25.57 -26.72 41.07
C LEU A 168 -26.88 -27.34 40.54
N PRO A 169 -27.27 -28.55 41.00
CA PRO A 169 -28.48 -29.23 40.53
C PRO A 169 -29.75 -28.62 41.16
N TRP A 170 -30.17 -27.48 40.63
CA TRP A 170 -31.45 -26.85 40.98
C TRP A 170 -32.60 -27.41 40.13
N ARG A 171 -33.81 -27.37 40.70
CA ARG A 171 -35.07 -27.72 40.04
C ARG A 171 -36.17 -26.79 40.54
N CYS A 172 -36.68 -25.91 39.68
CA CYS A 172 -38.04 -25.37 39.87
C CYS A 172 -39.04 -26.54 39.82
N SER A 173 -39.95 -26.55 40.78
CA SER A 173 -41.03 -27.56 40.90
C SER A 173 -42.43 -26.96 40.75
N THR A 174 -42.52 -25.72 40.24
CA THR A 174 -43.77 -24.97 40.04
C THR A 174 -44.62 -25.61 38.93
N PRO A 175 -45.87 -26.04 39.21
CA PRO A 175 -46.78 -26.55 38.18
C PRO A 175 -47.29 -25.45 37.23
N GLU A 176 -47.73 -25.82 36.02
CA GLU A 176 -48.49 -24.90 35.17
C GLU A 176 -49.83 -24.54 35.85
N GLU A 177 -50.14 -23.26 35.93
CA GLU A 177 -51.39 -22.73 36.49
C GLU A 177 -52.28 -22.13 35.41
N LYS A 178 -53.60 -22.37 35.50
CA LYS A 178 -54.57 -21.91 34.50
C LYS A 178 -54.50 -20.39 34.27
N LEU A 179 -54.23 -19.63 35.33
CA LEU A 179 -54.07 -18.17 35.25
C LEU A 179 -52.98 -17.77 34.24
N ALA A 180 -51.89 -18.54 34.15
CA ALA A 180 -50.82 -18.30 33.19
C ALA A 180 -51.28 -18.60 31.75
N THR A 181 -51.97 -19.71 31.52
CA THR A 181 -52.57 -20.05 30.21
C THR A 181 -53.61 -19.02 29.75
N ASP A 182 -54.43 -18.50 30.68
CA ASP A 182 -55.39 -17.41 30.43
C ASP A 182 -54.66 -16.08 30.12
N LEU A 183 -53.57 -15.74 30.83
CA LEU A 183 -52.72 -14.57 30.54
C LEU A 183 -52.02 -14.67 29.17
N ASN A 184 -51.51 -15.85 28.81
CA ASN A 184 -50.88 -16.09 27.50
C ASN A 184 -51.91 -15.93 26.37
N SER A 185 -53.14 -16.40 26.59
CA SER A 185 -54.26 -16.17 25.68
C SER A 185 -54.59 -14.69 25.54
N GLN A 186 -54.53 -13.90 26.61
CA GLN A 186 -54.71 -12.43 26.56
C GLN A 186 -53.58 -11.74 25.79
N VAL A 187 -52.30 -12.04 26.09
CA VAL A 187 -51.14 -11.46 25.39
C VAL A 187 -51.20 -11.76 23.89
N ALA A 188 -51.57 -12.98 23.51
CA ALA A 188 -51.73 -13.37 22.10
C ALA A 188 -52.94 -12.70 21.42
N ALA A 189 -54.13 -12.73 22.05
CA ALA A 189 -55.38 -12.26 21.42
C ALA A 189 -55.49 -10.73 21.32
N THR A 190 -54.83 -9.99 22.21
CA THR A 190 -54.87 -8.53 22.23
C THR A 190 -53.76 -7.88 21.41
N GLY A 191 -52.75 -8.64 20.98
CA GLY A 191 -51.53 -8.11 20.34
C GLY A 191 -50.71 -7.19 21.25
N ILE A 192 -50.94 -7.21 22.56
CA ILE A 192 -50.45 -6.20 23.49
C ILE A 192 -48.91 -6.23 23.61
N SER A 193 -48.32 -5.05 23.52
CA SER A 193 -46.92 -4.78 23.84
C SER A 193 -46.83 -4.34 25.32
N ALA A 194 -47.19 -5.24 26.23
CA ALA A 194 -47.22 -4.98 27.68
C ALA A 194 -45.80 -4.68 28.17
N ARG A 195 -45.63 -3.54 28.81
CA ARG A 195 -44.35 -2.86 29.08
C ARG A 195 -44.45 -2.09 30.39
N SER A 196 -43.37 -1.49 30.87
CA SER A 196 -43.46 -0.61 32.05
C SER A 196 -44.40 0.57 31.77
N GLY A 197 -45.31 0.86 32.70
CA GLY A 197 -46.47 1.72 32.42
C GLY A 197 -46.24 3.23 32.53
N GLY A 198 -44.99 3.72 32.47
CA GLY A 198 -44.66 5.10 32.86
C GLY A 198 -44.84 5.35 34.37
N ASN A 199 -44.74 4.30 35.17
CA ASN A 199 -44.94 4.32 36.61
C ASN A 199 -44.12 3.21 37.30
N LEU A 200 -43.86 3.40 38.59
CA LEU A 200 -43.27 2.43 39.50
C LEU A 200 -44.37 1.61 40.17
N LYS A 201 -44.17 0.29 40.27
CA LYS A 201 -44.97 -0.62 41.10
C LYS A 201 -44.17 -1.01 42.35
N THR A 202 -44.60 -0.57 43.52
CA THR A 202 -44.01 -1.00 44.80
C THR A 202 -44.90 -2.04 45.47
N MET A 203 -44.34 -3.17 45.88
CA MET A 203 -45.09 -4.28 46.50
C MET A 203 -44.51 -4.67 47.85
N ARG A 204 -45.41 -5.04 48.77
CA ARG A 204 -45.11 -5.46 50.14
C ARG A 204 -44.76 -6.95 50.17
N LEU A 205 -43.49 -7.25 50.45
CA LEU A 205 -42.94 -8.58 50.56
C LEU A 205 -42.94 -9.05 52.02
N ALA A 206 -43.69 -10.12 52.28
CA ALA A 206 -43.54 -10.93 53.49
C ALA A 206 -42.41 -11.96 53.28
N GLN A 207 -41.19 -11.61 53.66
CA GLN A 207 -40.04 -12.51 53.56
C GLN A 207 -39.90 -13.33 54.85
N SER A 208 -39.99 -14.65 54.70
CA SER A 208 -39.73 -15.64 55.73
C SER A 208 -38.36 -16.31 55.51
N CYS A 209 -37.87 -17.01 56.53
CA CYS A 209 -36.82 -18.02 56.36
C CYS A 209 -36.93 -19.12 57.42
N ASN A 210 -36.47 -20.33 57.09
CA ASN A 210 -36.35 -21.40 58.06
C ASN A 210 -35.20 -21.14 59.06
N ALA A 211 -35.15 -21.92 60.13
CA ALA A 211 -34.12 -21.76 61.15
C ALA A 211 -32.71 -22.06 60.63
N GLU A 212 -32.53 -22.96 59.67
CA GLU A 212 -31.22 -23.23 59.06
C GLU A 212 -30.66 -21.98 58.35
N TYR A 213 -31.50 -21.19 57.67
CA TYR A 213 -31.10 -19.91 57.07
C TYR A 213 -30.65 -18.90 58.13
N SER A 214 -31.44 -18.67 59.17
CA SER A 214 -31.05 -17.75 60.25
C SER A 214 -29.76 -18.19 60.94
N ASN A 215 -29.61 -19.48 61.20
CA ASN A 215 -28.41 -20.06 61.82
C ASN A 215 -27.19 -20.00 60.90
N TYR A 216 -27.35 -20.14 59.57
CA TYR A 216 -26.26 -19.89 58.61
C TYR A 216 -25.72 -18.46 58.74
N PHE A 217 -26.59 -17.46 58.90
CA PHE A 217 -26.19 -16.07 59.15
C PHE A 217 -25.81 -15.78 60.62
N GLY A 218 -25.80 -16.78 61.50
CA GLY A 218 -25.37 -16.66 62.89
C GLY A 218 -26.44 -16.17 63.87
N ALA A 219 -27.69 -16.09 63.45
CA ALA A 219 -28.83 -15.73 64.30
C ALA A 219 -29.51 -17.00 64.87
N THR A 220 -29.25 -17.27 66.14
CA THR A 220 -29.88 -18.36 66.93
C THR A 220 -31.06 -17.88 67.77
N SER A 221 -31.36 -16.58 67.76
CA SER A 221 -32.47 -15.96 68.49
C SER A 221 -32.92 -14.65 67.85
N SER A 222 -34.13 -14.17 68.20
CA SER A 222 -34.68 -12.90 67.73
C SER A 222 -33.87 -11.66 68.15
N ALA A 223 -33.00 -11.76 69.16
CA ALA A 223 -32.05 -10.71 69.50
C ALA A 223 -30.99 -10.47 68.39
N GLN A 224 -30.80 -11.43 67.48
CA GLN A 224 -29.85 -11.39 66.37
C GLN A 224 -30.51 -11.14 65.01
N VAL A 225 -31.81 -10.78 64.97
CA VAL A 225 -32.60 -10.60 63.73
C VAL A 225 -31.97 -9.66 62.70
N ALA A 226 -31.16 -8.70 63.14
CA ALA A 226 -30.41 -7.79 62.27
C ALA A 226 -29.45 -8.51 61.30
N LEU A 227 -28.93 -9.70 61.65
CA LEU A 227 -28.08 -10.51 60.78
C LEU A 227 -28.89 -11.08 59.60
N VAL A 228 -30.10 -11.58 59.88
CA VAL A 228 -31.02 -12.12 58.86
C VAL A 228 -31.55 -11.00 57.97
N LEU A 229 -31.90 -9.85 58.55
CA LEU A 229 -32.32 -8.66 57.79
C LEU A 229 -31.21 -8.08 56.91
N ALA A 230 -29.94 -8.20 57.32
CA ALA A 230 -28.80 -7.82 56.48
C ALA A 230 -28.67 -8.76 55.27
N ALA A 231 -28.83 -10.07 55.46
CA ALA A 231 -28.82 -11.07 54.39
C ALA A 231 -30.00 -10.89 53.41
N PHE A 232 -31.24 -10.77 53.93
CA PHE A 232 -32.41 -10.46 53.11
C PHE A 232 -32.20 -9.18 52.29
N ASN A 233 -31.67 -8.12 52.90
CA ASN A 233 -31.38 -6.87 52.21
C ASN A 233 -30.31 -7.05 51.12
N ALA A 234 -29.27 -7.87 51.32
CA ALA A 234 -28.22 -8.10 50.32
C ALA A 234 -28.77 -8.78 49.06
N THR A 235 -29.44 -9.93 49.20
CA THR A 235 -30.13 -10.63 48.10
C THR A 235 -31.16 -9.72 47.43
N LEU A 236 -32.04 -9.10 48.21
CA LEU A 236 -33.13 -8.27 47.67
C LEU A 236 -32.62 -7.03 46.92
N THR A 237 -31.48 -6.46 47.31
CA THR A 237 -30.80 -5.36 46.58
C THR A 237 -30.41 -5.77 45.15
N ARG A 238 -30.00 -7.03 44.94
CA ARG A 238 -29.64 -7.56 43.62
C ARG A 238 -30.88 -7.92 42.81
N CYS A 239 -31.83 -8.65 43.41
CA CYS A 239 -33.08 -9.04 42.75
C CYS A 239 -33.93 -7.82 42.32
N ASN A 240 -34.10 -6.82 43.20
CA ASN A 240 -34.76 -5.56 42.85
C ASN A 240 -34.05 -4.84 41.70
N GLY A 241 -32.71 -4.95 41.57
CA GLY A 241 -31.98 -4.40 40.43
C GLY A 241 -32.42 -4.96 39.07
N VAL A 242 -32.90 -6.21 39.02
CA VAL A 242 -33.51 -6.78 37.81
C VAL A 242 -34.97 -6.32 37.66
N TYR A 243 -35.78 -6.40 38.71
CA TYR A 243 -37.21 -6.04 38.65
C TYR A 243 -37.41 -4.55 38.29
N GLU A 244 -36.54 -3.67 38.78
CA GLU A 244 -36.58 -2.24 38.47
C GLU A 244 -36.23 -1.96 37.01
N LYS A 245 -35.20 -2.62 36.47
CA LYS A 245 -34.69 -2.48 35.10
C LYS A 245 -35.69 -2.97 34.05
N ASP A 246 -36.26 -4.16 34.26
CA ASP A 246 -37.09 -4.85 33.27
C ASP A 246 -38.59 -4.64 33.48
N LEU A 247 -39.03 -4.43 34.72
CA LEU A 247 -40.45 -4.45 35.11
C LEU A 247 -40.93 -3.14 35.74
N ALA A 248 -40.04 -2.17 36.02
CA ALA A 248 -40.35 -0.98 36.82
C ALA A 248 -41.01 -1.32 38.18
N LEU A 249 -40.56 -2.43 38.78
CA LEU A 249 -41.12 -3.01 40.00
C LEU A 249 -40.07 -3.07 41.11
N HIS A 250 -40.47 -2.78 42.35
CA HIS A 250 -39.60 -2.84 43.52
C HIS A 250 -40.32 -3.52 44.70
N LEU A 251 -39.66 -4.47 45.34
CA LEU A 251 -40.17 -5.21 46.50
C LEU A 251 -39.63 -4.62 47.80
N ASN A 252 -40.53 -4.29 48.73
CA ASN A 252 -40.22 -3.75 50.05
C ASN A 252 -40.59 -4.74 51.16
N LEU A 253 -39.65 -5.04 52.06
CA LEU A 253 -39.90 -5.83 53.27
C LEU A 253 -40.85 -5.12 54.24
N ILE A 254 -41.89 -5.82 54.64
CA ILE A 254 -42.95 -5.28 55.51
C ILE A 254 -42.49 -5.01 56.95
N ALA A 255 -43.14 -4.03 57.58
CA ALA A 255 -42.92 -3.58 58.96
C ALA A 255 -42.81 -4.69 60.01
N ASN A 256 -43.52 -5.82 59.81
CA ASN A 256 -43.58 -6.97 60.70
C ASN A 256 -42.95 -8.26 60.13
N THR A 257 -42.10 -8.19 59.09
CA THR A 257 -41.49 -9.38 58.47
C THR A 257 -40.65 -10.21 59.46
N THR A 258 -40.14 -9.57 60.52
CA THR A 258 -39.38 -10.21 61.61
C THR A 258 -40.19 -11.24 62.40
N SER A 259 -41.52 -11.19 62.35
CA SER A 259 -42.41 -12.16 63.01
C SER A 259 -42.43 -13.54 62.34
N VAL A 260 -41.91 -13.66 61.11
CA VAL A 260 -41.78 -14.91 60.35
C VAL A 260 -40.33 -15.25 60.03
N ILE A 261 -39.40 -14.75 60.84
CA ILE A 261 -38.01 -15.20 60.86
C ILE A 261 -37.86 -16.18 62.03
N TYR A 262 -37.46 -17.42 61.74
CA TYR A 262 -37.31 -18.49 62.72
C TYR A 262 -35.85 -18.81 63.01
N TYR A 263 -35.54 -19.34 64.20
CA TYR A 263 -34.15 -19.48 64.69
C TYR A 263 -33.81 -20.86 65.29
N ASN A 264 -34.82 -21.68 65.61
CA ASN A 264 -34.63 -23.02 66.17
C ASN A 264 -35.34 -24.06 65.29
N PRO A 265 -34.61 -24.97 64.60
CA PRO A 265 -35.18 -25.98 63.70
C PRO A 265 -36.21 -26.91 64.34
N SER A 266 -36.13 -27.10 65.67
CA SER A 266 -37.09 -27.96 66.39
C SER A 266 -38.46 -27.31 66.67
N THR A 267 -38.63 -26.04 66.30
CA THR A 267 -39.84 -25.23 66.62
C THR A 267 -40.31 -24.31 65.50
N ASP A 268 -39.69 -24.35 64.32
CA ASP A 268 -40.16 -23.58 63.16
C ASP A 268 -41.30 -24.33 62.41
N PRO A 269 -42.09 -23.67 61.55
CA PRO A 269 -43.29 -24.24 60.97
C PRO A 269 -43.02 -25.10 59.72
N TYR A 270 -41.76 -25.25 59.30
CA TYR A 270 -41.34 -25.94 58.08
C TYR A 270 -40.89 -27.38 58.39
N SER A 271 -41.24 -28.32 57.53
CA SER A 271 -40.79 -29.72 57.70
C SER A 271 -39.42 -29.93 57.04
N THR A 272 -38.83 -31.11 57.19
CA THR A 272 -37.64 -31.50 56.42
C THR A 272 -37.94 -31.80 54.93
N THR A 273 -39.16 -31.53 54.45
CA THR A 273 -39.64 -31.93 53.12
C THR A 273 -40.00 -30.71 52.28
N LEU A 274 -39.11 -30.31 51.36
CA LEU A 274 -39.21 -29.11 50.51
C LEU A 274 -40.59 -28.94 49.83
N SER A 275 -41.20 -30.03 49.34
CA SER A 275 -42.50 -30.00 48.65
C SER A 275 -43.70 -29.70 49.55
N GLN A 276 -43.52 -29.60 50.87
CA GLN A 276 -44.55 -29.15 51.82
C GLN A 276 -44.44 -27.65 52.13
N TRP A 277 -43.28 -27.03 51.87
CA TRP A 277 -42.97 -25.68 52.32
C TRP A 277 -43.89 -24.61 51.71
N ASN A 278 -44.32 -24.77 50.47
CA ASN A 278 -45.23 -23.82 49.81
C ASN A 278 -46.54 -23.62 50.60
N ALA A 279 -47.14 -24.72 51.06
CA ALA A 279 -48.36 -24.70 51.86
C ALA A 279 -48.11 -24.30 53.33
N GLN A 280 -46.98 -24.73 53.91
CA GLN A 280 -46.58 -24.33 55.27
C GLN A 280 -46.31 -22.83 55.34
N LEU A 281 -45.63 -22.25 54.35
CA LEU A 281 -45.40 -20.82 54.26
C LEU A 281 -46.71 -20.06 54.13
N GLN A 282 -47.58 -20.44 53.19
CA GLN A 282 -48.84 -19.74 53.00
C GLN A 282 -49.69 -19.76 54.28
N SER A 283 -49.80 -20.91 54.96
CA SER A 283 -50.48 -21.01 56.27
C SER A 283 -49.83 -20.12 57.33
N THR A 284 -48.50 -20.06 57.37
CA THR A 284 -47.72 -19.21 58.29
C THR A 284 -47.95 -17.72 58.02
N LEU A 285 -47.90 -17.28 56.77
CA LEU A 285 -48.12 -15.87 56.42
C LEU A 285 -49.58 -15.44 56.62
N THR A 286 -50.55 -16.31 56.28
CA THR A 286 -51.98 -16.08 56.58
C THR A 286 -52.23 -15.88 58.08
N SER A 287 -51.57 -16.67 58.94
CA SER A 287 -51.83 -16.69 60.39
C SER A 287 -51.01 -15.69 61.21
N VAL A 288 -49.74 -15.44 60.85
CA VAL A 288 -48.82 -14.57 61.60
C VAL A 288 -48.79 -13.13 61.07
N ILE A 289 -48.82 -12.96 59.75
CA ILE A 289 -48.75 -11.63 59.11
C ILE A 289 -50.15 -11.12 58.77
N GLY A 290 -51.04 -12.00 58.30
CA GLY A 290 -52.40 -11.67 57.88
C GLY A 290 -52.46 -11.15 56.44
N GLU A 291 -53.38 -11.69 55.64
CA GLU A 291 -53.49 -11.47 54.20
C GLU A 291 -53.53 -9.99 53.77
N ALA A 292 -54.10 -9.08 54.57
CA ALA A 292 -54.18 -7.66 54.22
C ALA A 292 -52.80 -6.95 54.20
N ASN A 293 -51.81 -7.51 54.90
CA ASN A 293 -50.55 -6.82 55.23
C ASN A 293 -49.42 -7.08 54.22
N TYR A 294 -49.62 -7.95 53.23
CA TYR A 294 -48.62 -8.26 52.20
C TYR A 294 -49.24 -8.51 50.81
N ASP A 295 -48.42 -8.33 49.78
CA ASP A 295 -48.80 -8.37 48.36
C ASP A 295 -48.20 -9.61 47.65
N ILE A 296 -47.01 -10.00 48.11
CA ILE A 296 -46.26 -11.20 47.75
C ILE A 296 -45.59 -11.75 49.03
N GLY A 297 -45.46 -13.06 49.15
CA GLY A 297 -44.73 -13.69 50.24
C GLY A 297 -43.81 -14.79 49.72
N HIS A 298 -42.61 -14.87 50.29
CA HIS A 298 -41.55 -15.78 49.86
C HIS A 298 -40.76 -16.30 51.07
N MET A 299 -40.10 -17.46 50.95
CA MET A 299 -39.26 -18.04 52.00
C MET A 299 -37.90 -18.48 51.50
N PHE A 300 -36.84 -18.15 52.25
CA PHE A 300 -35.48 -18.63 51.98
C PHE A 300 -35.10 -19.76 52.95
N GLY A 301 -34.70 -20.91 52.40
CA GLY A 301 -34.04 -21.98 53.15
C GLY A 301 -32.53 -21.95 52.97
N ALA A 302 -31.79 -22.64 53.84
CA ALA A 302 -30.36 -22.92 53.65
C ALA A 302 -30.06 -24.33 53.11
N SER A 303 -31.06 -25.18 52.93
CA SER A 303 -30.90 -26.57 52.50
C SER A 303 -32.15 -27.11 51.82
N GLY A 304 -32.01 -27.92 50.78
CA GLY A 304 -33.12 -28.62 50.13
C GLY A 304 -32.98 -28.72 48.61
N GLY A 305 -32.21 -27.83 47.97
CA GLY A 305 -31.81 -27.95 46.57
C GLY A 305 -32.93 -27.73 45.54
N GLY A 306 -33.63 -26.61 45.61
CA GLY A 306 -34.64 -26.27 44.61
C GLY A 306 -35.42 -25.00 44.91
N GLY A 307 -36.36 -24.71 44.02
CA GLY A 307 -37.32 -23.62 44.17
C GLY A 307 -38.73 -24.07 43.77
N ASN A 308 -39.72 -23.32 44.24
CA ASN A 308 -41.10 -23.46 43.80
C ASN A 308 -41.87 -22.18 44.17
N ALA A 309 -42.39 -21.45 43.19
CA ALA A 309 -43.20 -20.25 43.39
C ALA A 309 -44.54 -20.51 44.08
N GLY A 310 -44.95 -21.78 44.18
CA GLY A 310 -46.22 -22.24 44.74
C GLY A 310 -47.40 -22.03 43.80
N CYS A 311 -47.38 -20.96 43.00
CA CYS A 311 -48.33 -20.66 41.94
C CYS A 311 -47.78 -19.58 40.98
N ILE A 312 -48.23 -19.60 39.72
CA ILE A 312 -47.82 -18.61 38.71
C ILE A 312 -48.81 -17.43 38.70
N GLY A 313 -48.30 -16.19 38.76
CA GLY A 313 -49.08 -14.96 38.69
C GLY A 313 -49.96 -14.65 39.90
N CYS A 314 -49.86 -15.42 40.97
CA CYS A 314 -50.76 -15.38 42.12
C CYS A 314 -50.54 -14.22 43.10
N VAL A 315 -49.62 -13.27 42.83
CA VAL A 315 -49.53 -12.03 43.60
C VAL A 315 -50.88 -11.32 43.77
N CYS A 316 -51.07 -10.68 44.93
CA CYS A 316 -52.34 -10.16 45.45
C CYS A 316 -53.48 -11.18 45.71
N VAL A 317 -53.34 -12.47 45.36
CA VAL A 317 -54.39 -13.47 45.60
C VAL A 317 -54.27 -14.04 47.01
N ASN A 318 -55.26 -13.76 47.86
CA ASN A 318 -55.23 -14.21 49.25
C ASN A 318 -55.27 -15.74 49.33
N GLY A 319 -54.46 -16.32 50.23
CA GLY A 319 -54.35 -17.77 50.38
C GLY A 319 -53.52 -18.48 49.29
N SER A 320 -52.85 -17.75 48.39
CA SER A 320 -51.83 -18.33 47.49
C SER A 320 -50.62 -17.41 47.21
N LYS A 321 -50.76 -16.08 47.26
CA LYS A 321 -49.65 -15.11 47.04
C LYS A 321 -48.43 -15.24 47.95
N GLY A 322 -48.56 -15.97 49.06
CA GLY A 322 -47.54 -16.20 50.07
C GLY A 322 -47.00 -17.62 50.07
N SER A 323 -46.84 -18.25 48.90
CA SER A 323 -46.45 -19.66 48.78
C SER A 323 -45.10 -19.91 48.12
N GLY A 324 -44.33 -18.88 47.74
CA GLY A 324 -43.05 -19.04 47.03
C GLY A 324 -41.88 -19.42 47.95
N ILE A 325 -41.00 -20.30 47.47
CA ILE A 325 -39.81 -20.76 48.21
C ILE A 325 -38.56 -20.82 47.32
N THR A 326 -37.40 -20.53 47.91
CA THR A 326 -36.07 -20.75 47.30
C THR A 326 -35.12 -21.35 48.34
N SER A 327 -34.39 -22.41 47.98
CA SER A 327 -33.39 -23.04 48.88
C SER A 327 -32.20 -23.62 48.09
N PRO A 328 -30.94 -23.36 48.50
CA PRO A 328 -29.76 -23.83 47.78
C PRO A 328 -29.56 -25.34 47.97
N ASN A 329 -28.77 -25.95 47.07
CA ASN A 329 -28.34 -27.35 47.18
C ASN A 329 -27.00 -27.52 47.90
N ASP A 330 -26.12 -26.53 47.85
CA ASP A 330 -24.76 -26.59 48.40
C ASP A 330 -24.64 -26.10 49.85
N GLY A 331 -25.76 -25.68 50.46
CA GLY A 331 -25.82 -25.19 51.84
C GLY A 331 -25.60 -23.68 52.00
N ILE A 332 -25.43 -22.92 50.92
CA ILE A 332 -25.02 -21.50 50.97
C ILE A 332 -26.08 -20.60 50.32
N PRO A 333 -27.00 -20.00 51.11
CA PRO A 333 -28.13 -19.22 50.60
C PRO A 333 -27.76 -17.73 50.40
N GLN A 334 -26.69 -17.48 49.64
CA GLN A 334 -26.23 -16.15 49.24
C GLN A 334 -25.26 -16.23 48.06
N GLY A 335 -25.13 -15.14 47.32
CA GLY A 335 -24.24 -15.02 46.17
C GLY A 335 -25.01 -14.96 44.86
N ASP A 336 -24.32 -14.54 43.81
CA ASP A 336 -24.88 -14.19 42.51
C ASP A 336 -25.73 -15.31 41.85
N ASN A 337 -25.41 -16.59 42.09
CA ASN A 337 -26.23 -17.72 41.65
C ASN A 337 -27.55 -17.85 42.44
N PHE A 338 -27.52 -17.67 43.76
CA PHE A 338 -28.72 -17.73 44.60
C PHE A 338 -29.65 -16.54 44.27
N ASP A 339 -29.07 -15.34 44.17
CA ASP A 339 -29.82 -14.11 43.92
C ASP A 339 -30.42 -14.08 42.50
N ILE A 340 -29.63 -14.39 41.46
CA ILE A 340 -30.03 -14.22 40.05
C ILE A 340 -30.66 -15.48 39.44
N ASP A 341 -30.04 -16.66 39.60
CA ASP A 341 -30.57 -17.88 38.95
C ASP A 341 -31.80 -18.42 39.69
N TYR A 342 -31.89 -18.28 41.03
CA TYR A 342 -32.98 -18.88 41.81
C TYR A 342 -34.03 -17.87 42.28
N VAL A 343 -33.66 -16.91 43.15
CA VAL A 343 -34.65 -15.99 43.78
C VAL A 343 -35.34 -15.13 42.72
N THR A 344 -34.58 -14.62 41.75
CA THR A 344 -35.15 -13.79 40.68
C THR A 344 -36.06 -14.60 39.74
N HIS A 345 -35.79 -15.90 39.55
CA HIS A 345 -36.61 -16.83 38.77
C HIS A 345 -37.95 -17.17 39.45
N GLU A 346 -37.92 -17.65 40.70
CA GLU A 346 -39.13 -18.07 41.42
C GLU A 346 -40.08 -16.89 41.71
N VAL A 347 -39.53 -15.70 42.00
CA VAL A 347 -40.34 -14.48 42.07
C VAL A 347 -40.90 -14.08 40.69
N GLY A 348 -40.16 -14.34 39.61
CA GLY A 348 -40.64 -14.18 38.23
C GLY A 348 -41.91 -14.99 37.94
N HIS A 349 -41.97 -16.25 38.40
CA HIS A 349 -43.19 -17.06 38.39
C HIS A 349 -44.31 -16.44 39.23
N GLN A 350 -44.05 -16.07 40.51
CA GLN A 350 -45.08 -15.45 41.37
C GLN A 350 -45.67 -14.19 40.73
N LEU A 351 -44.85 -13.39 40.06
CA LEU A 351 -45.23 -12.20 39.30
C LEU A 351 -46.00 -12.50 38.00
N GLY A 352 -45.81 -13.67 37.38
CA GLY A 352 -46.66 -14.16 36.28
C GLY A 352 -45.97 -14.82 35.08
N ALA A 353 -44.65 -15.02 35.10
CA ALA A 353 -43.95 -15.63 33.97
C ALA A 353 -44.03 -17.17 33.95
N ASN A 354 -44.08 -17.75 32.75
CA ASN A 354 -43.75 -19.16 32.51
C ASN A 354 -42.29 -19.30 32.03
N HIS A 355 -41.83 -20.54 31.85
CA HIS A 355 -40.48 -20.80 31.34
C HIS A 355 -40.35 -20.46 29.85
N THR A 356 -39.17 -19.95 29.47
CA THR A 356 -38.87 -19.48 28.12
C THR A 356 -38.09 -20.47 27.27
N PHE A 357 -37.52 -21.52 27.87
CA PHE A 357 -36.78 -22.58 27.18
C PHE A 357 -37.61 -23.30 26.11
N SER A 358 -36.96 -24.13 25.29
CA SER A 358 -37.65 -25.09 24.40
C SER A 358 -37.16 -26.53 24.49
N MET A 359 -36.19 -26.86 25.35
CA MET A 359 -35.74 -28.24 25.59
C MET A 359 -36.88 -29.16 26.07
N SER A 360 -37.85 -28.61 26.80
CA SER A 360 -39.18 -29.18 26.99
C SER A 360 -40.24 -28.16 26.57
N SER A 361 -41.52 -28.54 26.64
CA SER A 361 -42.66 -27.69 26.27
C SER A 361 -43.67 -27.68 27.41
N GLU A 362 -44.07 -26.49 27.82
CA GLU A 362 -45.12 -26.31 28.83
C GLU A 362 -46.51 -26.14 28.19
N GLY A 363 -46.60 -25.97 26.86
CA GLY A 363 -47.86 -25.67 26.16
C GLY A 363 -48.34 -24.21 26.31
N THR A 364 -47.66 -23.43 27.17
CA THR A 364 -47.96 -22.05 27.55
C THR A 364 -47.87 -21.02 26.41
N GLY A 365 -47.17 -21.34 25.32
CA GLY A 365 -47.02 -20.45 24.16
C GLY A 365 -45.85 -19.45 24.27
N VAL A 366 -45.06 -19.52 25.34
CA VAL A 366 -43.88 -18.68 25.58
C VAL A 366 -42.54 -19.44 25.62
N ASN A 367 -42.50 -20.65 25.06
CA ASN A 367 -41.26 -21.39 24.80
C ASN A 367 -40.49 -20.73 23.62
N LYS A 368 -39.86 -19.57 23.89
CA LYS A 368 -39.31 -18.63 22.90
C LYS A 368 -37.78 -18.68 22.74
N GLU A 369 -37.06 -19.47 23.52
CA GLU A 369 -35.59 -19.54 23.47
C GLU A 369 -35.09 -20.93 23.03
N VAL A 370 -33.93 -20.97 22.37
CA VAL A 370 -33.29 -22.22 21.93
C VAL A 370 -32.75 -23.04 23.10
N GLY A 371 -32.91 -24.37 23.05
CA GLY A 371 -32.36 -25.27 24.07
C GLY A 371 -32.90 -24.98 25.46
N SER A 372 -32.00 -24.89 26.44
CA SER A 372 -32.28 -24.45 27.81
C SER A 372 -32.78 -23.02 27.94
N GLY A 373 -32.67 -22.17 26.91
CA GLY A 373 -32.72 -20.72 27.08
C GLY A 373 -31.54 -20.18 27.90
N ILE A 374 -31.47 -18.84 27.99
CA ILE A 374 -30.43 -18.11 28.72
C ILE A 374 -30.99 -16.94 29.56
N THR A 375 -32.19 -16.41 29.28
CA THR A 375 -32.78 -15.40 30.18
C THR A 375 -33.19 -16.02 31.53
N ILE A 376 -33.58 -15.20 32.50
CA ILE A 376 -33.90 -15.65 33.87
C ILE A 376 -34.90 -16.82 33.90
N MET A 377 -35.93 -16.82 33.04
CA MET A 377 -36.94 -17.90 32.98
C MET A 377 -36.52 -19.08 32.10
N GLY A 378 -35.27 -19.11 31.65
CA GLY A 378 -34.61 -20.29 31.10
C GLY A 378 -34.05 -21.20 32.21
N TYR A 379 -33.54 -22.35 31.79
CA TYR A 379 -32.91 -23.39 32.62
C TYR A 379 -31.42 -23.54 32.25
N ALA A 380 -30.68 -22.44 32.13
CA ALA A 380 -29.29 -22.49 31.70
C ALA A 380 -28.38 -23.19 32.73
N GLY A 381 -27.60 -24.19 32.29
CA GLY A 381 -26.60 -24.90 33.10
C GLY A 381 -27.13 -26.08 33.93
N ILE A 382 -28.36 -26.53 33.68
CA ILE A 382 -29.07 -27.58 34.45
C ILE A 382 -29.82 -28.60 33.58
N THR A 383 -29.63 -28.63 32.25
CA THR A 383 -30.35 -29.54 31.34
C THR A 383 -29.41 -30.52 30.61
N SER A 384 -29.66 -30.78 29.33
CA SER A 384 -28.79 -31.53 28.41
C SER A 384 -28.80 -30.95 26.98
N GLN A 385 -29.36 -29.73 26.86
CA GLN A 385 -29.33 -28.88 25.67
C GLN A 385 -28.98 -27.44 26.13
N ASP A 386 -28.01 -27.33 27.05
CA ASP A 386 -27.64 -26.08 27.70
C ASP A 386 -26.89 -25.14 26.75
N VAL A 387 -27.52 -24.02 26.39
CA VAL A 387 -26.90 -23.03 25.49
C VAL A 387 -25.87 -22.13 26.19
N ALA A 388 -25.90 -22.12 27.53
CA ALA A 388 -25.02 -21.36 28.42
C ALA A 388 -24.92 -22.05 29.80
N PRO A 389 -23.86 -21.80 30.60
CA PRO A 389 -23.66 -22.44 31.90
C PRO A 389 -24.47 -21.83 33.06
N HIS A 390 -25.14 -20.70 32.85
CA HIS A 390 -26.04 -20.02 33.80
C HIS A 390 -26.87 -18.96 33.07
N SER A 391 -27.85 -18.36 33.75
CA SER A 391 -28.72 -17.35 33.15
C SER A 391 -28.06 -15.97 33.10
N ILE A 392 -28.46 -15.15 32.11
CA ILE A 392 -28.22 -13.70 32.10
C ILE A 392 -29.31 -12.99 32.90
N ASP A 393 -28.95 -11.85 33.49
CA ASP A 393 -29.71 -11.04 34.46
C ASP A 393 -30.86 -10.21 33.86
N ILE A 394 -31.52 -10.72 32.82
CA ILE A 394 -32.70 -10.12 32.21
C ILE A 394 -33.84 -11.13 32.08
N PHE A 395 -35.07 -10.63 32.15
CA PHE A 395 -36.24 -11.37 31.70
C PHE A 395 -36.34 -11.28 30.17
N HIS A 396 -36.77 -12.37 29.54
CA HIS A 396 -37.18 -12.34 28.14
C HIS A 396 -38.38 -11.40 27.95
N GLN A 397 -38.48 -10.76 26.79
CA GLN A 397 -39.62 -9.92 26.41
C GLN A 397 -40.99 -10.59 26.59
N ALA A 398 -41.05 -11.92 26.47
CA ALA A 398 -42.27 -12.69 26.72
C ALA A 398 -42.64 -12.70 28.21
N SER A 399 -41.68 -13.01 29.09
CA SER A 399 -41.84 -12.99 30.55
C SER A 399 -42.20 -11.60 31.07
N ILE A 400 -41.55 -10.54 30.55
CA ILE A 400 -41.92 -9.15 30.83
C ILE A 400 -43.37 -8.89 30.42
N ALA A 401 -43.79 -9.29 29.21
CA ALA A 401 -45.16 -9.09 28.74
C ALA A 401 -46.20 -9.87 29.58
N GLN A 402 -45.89 -11.09 30.02
CA GLN A 402 -46.75 -11.86 30.94
C GLN A 402 -46.89 -11.15 32.29
N ILE A 403 -45.77 -10.77 32.92
CA ILE A 403 -45.74 -10.13 34.24
C ILE A 403 -46.47 -8.78 34.20
N GLN A 404 -46.19 -7.93 33.21
CA GLN A 404 -46.87 -6.64 33.05
C GLN A 404 -48.38 -6.81 32.79
N SER A 405 -48.79 -7.81 32.01
CA SER A 405 -50.22 -8.11 31.78
C SER A 405 -50.91 -8.58 33.07
N ASN A 406 -50.24 -9.42 33.87
CA ASN A 406 -50.74 -9.83 35.17
C ASN A 406 -50.90 -8.61 36.10
N LEU A 407 -49.82 -7.85 36.31
CA LEU A 407 -49.77 -6.68 37.20
C LEU A 407 -50.74 -5.56 36.80
N ALA A 408 -51.06 -5.42 35.51
CA ALA A 408 -52.08 -4.48 35.04
C ALA A 408 -53.50 -4.79 35.59
N THR A 409 -53.78 -6.03 35.97
CA THR A 409 -55.05 -6.44 36.61
C THR A 409 -55.05 -6.31 38.13
N LYS A 410 -53.89 -6.03 38.75
CA LYS A 410 -53.69 -6.06 40.21
C LYS A 410 -53.81 -4.67 40.83
N THR A 411 -54.54 -4.58 41.95
CA THR A 411 -54.75 -3.33 42.70
C THR A 411 -53.95 -3.25 44.00
N CYS A 412 -53.31 -4.33 44.46
CA CYS A 412 -52.51 -4.30 45.69
C CYS A 412 -51.16 -3.56 45.59
N PRO A 413 -50.44 -3.53 44.45
CA PRO A 413 -49.18 -2.79 44.35
C PRO A 413 -49.41 -1.27 44.42
N VAL A 414 -48.66 -0.59 45.29
CA VAL A 414 -48.63 0.88 45.33
C VAL A 414 -48.07 1.38 44.00
N THR A 415 -48.90 2.11 43.27
CA THR A 415 -48.57 2.63 41.93
C THR A 415 -48.14 4.09 42.05
N THR A 416 -46.88 4.37 41.73
CA THR A 416 -46.26 5.69 41.93
C THR A 416 -45.89 6.32 40.59
N THR A 417 -46.36 7.56 40.35
CA THR A 417 -45.90 8.36 39.21
C THR A 417 -44.44 8.77 39.41
N ILE A 418 -43.61 8.53 38.40
CA ILE A 418 -42.17 8.79 38.41
C ILE A 418 -41.82 10.00 37.55
N THR A 419 -40.62 10.56 37.75
CA THR A 419 -40.08 11.63 36.88
C THR A 419 -39.34 11.11 35.66
N ASN A 420 -39.09 9.80 35.58
CA ASN A 420 -38.47 9.17 34.43
C ASN A 420 -39.50 8.91 33.31
N ALA A 421 -39.12 9.18 32.06
CA ALA A 421 -39.97 8.89 30.90
C ALA A 421 -39.90 7.40 30.51
N THR A 422 -40.79 6.97 29.62
CA THR A 422 -40.67 5.66 28.97
C THR A 422 -40.08 5.86 27.58
N PRO A 423 -39.03 5.11 27.18
CA PRO A 423 -38.43 5.28 25.86
C PRO A 423 -39.43 5.03 24.74
N VAL A 424 -39.24 5.73 23.62
CA VAL A 424 -40.01 5.53 22.37
C VAL A 424 -39.14 4.73 21.42
N VAL A 425 -39.65 3.61 20.89
CA VAL A 425 -38.87 2.62 20.12
C VAL A 425 -39.50 2.36 18.76
N SER A 426 -38.66 2.15 17.74
CA SER A 426 -39.05 1.62 16.43
C SER A 426 -38.15 0.46 16.03
N ALA A 427 -38.77 -0.63 15.58
CA ALA A 427 -38.09 -1.83 15.07
C ALA A 427 -37.84 -1.77 13.54
N GLY A 428 -38.17 -0.65 12.88
CA GLY A 428 -38.04 -0.51 11.43
C GLY A 428 -39.16 -1.20 10.64
N SER A 429 -38.86 -1.58 9.40
CA SER A 429 -39.81 -2.24 8.48
C SER A 429 -39.75 -3.77 8.57
N ASN A 430 -40.79 -4.44 8.08
CA ASN A 430 -40.72 -5.88 7.81
C ASN A 430 -39.95 -6.13 6.50
N TYR A 431 -39.22 -7.25 6.43
CA TYR A 431 -38.37 -7.58 5.27
C TYR A 431 -38.56 -9.02 4.79
N THR A 432 -38.29 -9.26 3.51
CA THR A 432 -38.13 -10.61 2.94
C THR A 432 -36.67 -10.82 2.55
N ILE A 433 -36.05 -11.89 3.01
CA ILE A 433 -34.64 -12.21 2.79
C ILE A 433 -34.45 -13.57 2.09
N PRO A 434 -33.35 -13.77 1.35
CA PRO A 434 -32.94 -15.08 0.84
C PRO A 434 -32.66 -16.09 1.97
N ILE A 435 -32.81 -17.39 1.68
CA ILE A 435 -32.34 -18.47 2.57
C ILE A 435 -30.83 -18.40 2.80
N SER A 436 -30.38 -18.95 3.93
CA SER A 436 -28.96 -19.20 4.25
C SER A 436 -28.04 -17.98 4.04
N THR A 437 -28.53 -16.78 4.34
CA THR A 437 -27.82 -15.51 4.09
C THR A 437 -27.81 -14.64 5.36
N PRO A 438 -26.65 -14.14 5.81
CA PRO A 438 -26.56 -13.22 6.95
C PRO A 438 -27.44 -11.97 6.85
N PHE A 439 -27.90 -11.48 8.00
CA PHE A 439 -28.68 -10.23 8.06
C PHE A 439 -28.41 -9.44 9.34
N ALA A 440 -28.76 -8.16 9.35
CA ALA A 440 -28.65 -7.29 10.51
C ALA A 440 -29.97 -6.53 10.75
N LEU A 441 -30.53 -6.65 11.95
CA LEU A 441 -31.71 -5.90 12.37
C LEU A 441 -31.26 -4.64 13.06
N THR A 442 -31.72 -3.47 12.59
CA THR A 442 -31.37 -2.16 13.14
C THR A 442 -32.64 -1.41 13.50
N GLY A 443 -32.78 -1.09 14.78
CA GLY A 443 -33.88 -0.29 15.28
C GLY A 443 -33.49 1.17 15.53
N SER A 444 -34.34 1.86 16.26
CA SER A 444 -34.03 3.16 16.84
C SER A 444 -34.84 3.37 18.11
N ALA A 445 -34.34 4.22 19.01
CA ALA A 445 -35.11 4.68 20.15
C ALA A 445 -34.71 6.11 20.53
N THR A 446 -35.62 6.81 21.19
CA THR A 446 -35.40 8.15 21.75
C THR A 446 -36.03 8.23 23.13
N ASP A 447 -35.36 8.92 24.05
CA ASP A 447 -35.91 9.26 25.35
C ASP A 447 -36.05 10.77 25.53
N ALA A 448 -36.93 11.19 26.44
CA ALA A 448 -36.99 12.58 26.92
C ALA A 448 -35.87 12.87 27.94
N ASN A 449 -35.43 11.84 28.65
CA ASN A 449 -34.39 11.92 29.67
C ASN A 449 -32.99 11.81 29.04
N ALA A 450 -32.51 12.93 28.49
CA ALA A 450 -31.23 13.01 27.76
C ALA A 450 -29.95 12.73 28.59
N GLY A 451 -30.07 12.29 29.85
CA GLY A 451 -28.97 11.79 30.68
C GLY A 451 -28.83 10.27 30.71
N ASP A 452 -29.84 9.54 30.24
CA ASP A 452 -29.95 8.09 30.40
C ASP A 452 -29.37 7.34 29.19
N VAL A 453 -28.81 6.14 29.43
CA VAL A 453 -28.07 5.37 28.42
C VAL A 453 -28.93 4.19 27.96
N LEU A 454 -29.63 4.42 26.84
CA LEU A 454 -30.46 3.42 26.21
C LEU A 454 -29.66 2.18 25.82
N THR A 455 -30.20 1.01 26.15
CA THR A 455 -29.65 -0.28 25.74
C THR A 455 -30.70 -1.12 25.03
N TYR A 456 -30.28 -1.81 23.99
CA TYR A 456 -31.09 -2.49 23.00
C TYR A 456 -30.84 -4.00 23.08
N CYS A 457 -31.91 -4.79 23.08
CA CYS A 457 -31.88 -6.24 22.98
C CYS A 457 -32.84 -6.69 21.86
N TRP A 458 -32.33 -7.50 20.93
CA TRP A 458 -33.10 -8.07 19.82
C TRP A 458 -33.38 -9.54 20.11
N GLU A 459 -34.65 -9.85 20.35
CA GLU A 459 -35.14 -11.13 20.87
C GLU A 459 -36.09 -11.79 19.86
N GLN A 460 -36.08 -13.13 19.78
CA GLN A 460 -37.03 -13.85 18.91
C GLN A 460 -38.36 -14.08 19.64
N ASN A 461 -39.46 -14.04 18.91
CA ASN A 461 -40.82 -14.16 19.45
C ASN A 461 -41.62 -15.35 18.86
N ASP A 462 -40.95 -16.27 18.17
CA ASP A 462 -41.55 -17.51 17.67
C ASP A 462 -41.68 -18.54 18.80
N ASN A 463 -42.89 -19.06 19.05
CA ASN A 463 -43.07 -20.15 20.02
C ASN A 463 -42.59 -21.49 19.44
N SER A 464 -41.90 -22.30 20.24
CA SER A 464 -41.47 -23.62 19.82
C SER A 464 -42.63 -24.57 19.56
N THR A 465 -42.45 -25.43 18.56
CA THR A 465 -43.28 -26.61 18.31
C THR A 465 -42.45 -27.90 18.36
N THR A 466 -41.21 -27.82 18.88
CA THR A 466 -40.24 -28.93 18.95
C THR A 466 -39.47 -28.87 20.26
N THR A 467 -39.06 -30.03 20.77
CA THR A 467 -38.39 -30.21 22.07
C THR A 467 -37.22 -31.20 21.99
N GLY A 468 -36.52 -31.42 23.11
CA GLY A 468 -35.34 -32.29 23.20
C GLY A 468 -34.23 -31.79 22.29
N ALA A 469 -33.55 -32.71 21.59
CA ALA A 469 -32.53 -32.36 20.59
C ALA A 469 -33.03 -31.43 19.46
N ASN A 470 -34.34 -31.34 19.21
CA ASN A 470 -34.93 -30.43 18.22
C ASN A 470 -35.22 -29.02 18.77
N SER A 471 -34.83 -28.72 20.01
CA SER A 471 -34.95 -27.40 20.64
C SER A 471 -33.82 -26.43 20.28
N VAL A 472 -32.63 -26.94 19.94
CA VAL A 472 -31.45 -26.15 19.59
C VAL A 472 -31.63 -25.43 18.24
N ALA A 473 -30.71 -24.54 17.88
CA ALA A 473 -30.72 -23.88 16.57
C ALA A 473 -30.31 -24.84 15.43
N SER A 474 -31.01 -24.79 14.30
CA SER A 474 -30.68 -25.55 13.09
C SER A 474 -31.10 -24.81 11.82
N PRO A 475 -30.31 -24.87 10.72
CA PRO A 475 -30.71 -24.27 9.44
C PRO A 475 -32.05 -24.81 8.91
N THR A 476 -32.34 -26.10 9.12
CA THR A 476 -33.55 -26.77 8.61
C THR A 476 -34.79 -26.57 9.48
N LYS A 477 -34.68 -25.84 10.60
CA LYS A 477 -35.77 -25.66 11.57
C LYS A 477 -36.85 -24.72 11.02
N ALA A 478 -38.01 -25.26 10.66
CA ALA A 478 -39.10 -24.51 10.04
C ALA A 478 -39.90 -23.61 11.01
N THR A 479 -39.95 -23.95 12.30
CA THR A 479 -40.76 -23.26 13.33
C THR A 479 -39.93 -22.98 14.58
N GLY A 480 -40.49 -22.28 15.57
CA GLY A 480 -39.87 -22.08 16.87
C GLY A 480 -38.59 -21.25 16.88
N PRO A 481 -37.93 -21.15 18.04
CA PRO A 481 -36.73 -20.35 18.19
C PRO A 481 -35.53 -20.96 17.47
N ASN A 482 -34.72 -20.11 16.85
CA ASN A 482 -33.49 -20.44 16.12
C ASN A 482 -32.35 -19.44 16.41
N TRP A 483 -32.60 -18.48 17.31
CA TRP A 483 -31.70 -17.41 17.70
C TRP A 483 -31.75 -17.25 19.22
N ILE A 484 -30.61 -17.38 19.90
CA ILE A 484 -30.49 -17.12 21.34
C ILE A 484 -30.69 -15.62 21.66
N SER A 485 -31.15 -15.29 22.86
CA SER A 485 -31.10 -13.93 23.40
C SER A 485 -29.70 -13.60 23.93
N PHE A 486 -29.36 -12.31 23.97
CA PHE A 486 -28.08 -11.81 24.50
C PHE A 486 -28.34 -10.63 25.44
N SER A 487 -27.39 -10.34 26.35
CA SER A 487 -27.44 -9.15 27.20
C SER A 487 -27.61 -7.87 26.36
N PRO A 488 -28.32 -6.84 26.86
CA PRO A 488 -28.52 -5.59 26.13
C PRO A 488 -27.18 -4.90 25.76
N THR A 489 -27.17 -4.19 24.64
CA THR A 489 -26.00 -3.45 24.14
C THR A 489 -26.35 -2.00 23.84
N THR A 490 -25.37 -1.10 23.75
CA THR A 490 -25.58 0.29 23.28
C THR A 490 -25.91 0.36 21.79
N SER A 491 -25.62 -0.70 21.02
CA SER A 491 -25.92 -0.81 19.59
C SER A 491 -27.41 -1.09 19.33
N PRO A 492 -28.13 -0.24 18.55
CA PRO A 492 -29.47 -0.57 18.07
C PRO A 492 -29.47 -1.66 16.98
N THR A 493 -28.29 -2.11 16.54
CA THR A 493 -28.09 -3.13 15.51
C THR A 493 -27.63 -4.45 16.13
N ARG A 494 -28.37 -5.55 15.88
CA ARG A 494 -27.89 -6.94 16.08
C ARG A 494 -27.64 -7.60 14.73
N VAL A 495 -26.53 -8.32 14.64
CA VAL A 495 -26.14 -9.13 13.47
C VAL A 495 -26.50 -10.61 13.72
N PHE A 496 -26.98 -11.30 12.69
CA PHE A 496 -27.49 -12.66 12.76
C PHE A 496 -26.83 -13.55 11.68
N PRO A 497 -26.09 -14.62 12.05
CA PRO A 497 -25.60 -14.94 13.40
C PRO A 497 -24.55 -13.91 13.89
N LYS A 498 -24.03 -14.09 15.11
CA LYS A 498 -22.91 -13.29 15.64
C LYS A 498 -21.78 -13.16 14.61
N LEU A 499 -21.18 -11.96 14.51
CA LEU A 499 -20.22 -11.61 13.46
C LEU A 499 -19.06 -12.61 13.33
N ALA A 500 -18.54 -13.13 14.44
CA ALA A 500 -17.47 -14.15 14.44
C ALA A 500 -17.85 -15.45 13.70
N THR A 501 -19.12 -15.85 13.71
CA THR A 501 -19.63 -17.01 12.95
C THR A 501 -19.61 -16.72 11.44
N ILE A 502 -19.98 -15.50 11.03
CA ILE A 502 -19.96 -15.06 9.63
C ILE A 502 -18.51 -14.96 9.12
N LEU A 503 -17.59 -14.36 9.90
CA LEU A 503 -16.18 -14.21 9.51
C LEU A 503 -15.42 -15.55 9.40
N ALA A 504 -15.94 -16.60 10.02
CA ALA A 504 -15.50 -17.99 9.88
C ALA A 504 -16.16 -18.74 8.70
N GLY A 505 -17.07 -18.11 7.96
CA GLY A 505 -17.82 -18.72 6.85
C GLY A 505 -18.83 -19.77 7.27
N ALA A 506 -19.36 -19.67 8.50
CA ALA A 506 -20.29 -20.65 9.08
C ALA A 506 -21.75 -20.14 9.10
N ASN A 507 -22.69 -21.06 8.91
CA ASN A 507 -24.13 -20.77 8.94
C ASN A 507 -24.78 -20.97 10.32
N VAL A 508 -24.02 -21.45 11.30
CA VAL A 508 -24.49 -21.88 12.63
C VAL A 508 -23.51 -21.42 13.69
N SER A 509 -23.99 -20.71 14.72
CA SER A 509 -23.23 -20.49 15.95
C SER A 509 -23.34 -21.75 16.81
N GLY A 510 -22.21 -22.37 17.10
CA GLY A 510 -22.11 -23.41 18.13
C GLY A 510 -22.45 -22.88 19.54
N PRO A 511 -22.31 -23.72 20.58
CA PRO A 511 -22.56 -23.34 21.96
C PRO A 511 -21.71 -22.15 22.42
N LEU A 512 -22.18 -21.44 23.45
CA LEU A 512 -21.37 -20.48 24.18
C LEU A 512 -20.35 -21.22 25.07
N PRO A 513 -19.25 -20.57 25.51
CA PRO A 513 -18.35 -21.14 26.49
C PRO A 513 -19.12 -21.63 27.74
N GLY A 514 -18.93 -22.90 28.09
CA GLY A 514 -19.64 -23.55 29.20
C GLY A 514 -21.01 -24.15 28.87
N GLY A 515 -21.54 -23.97 27.66
CA GLY A 515 -22.71 -24.69 27.15
C GLY A 515 -22.38 -26.09 26.59
N ASP A 516 -23.41 -26.90 26.39
CA ASP A 516 -23.32 -28.27 25.85
C ASP A 516 -22.80 -28.30 24.41
N ALA A 517 -21.94 -29.26 24.09
CA ALA A 517 -21.34 -29.43 22.75
C ALA A 517 -22.38 -29.59 21.60
N VAL A 518 -23.63 -29.94 21.92
CA VAL A 518 -24.75 -30.10 20.97
C VAL A 518 -25.67 -28.88 20.89
N ALA A 519 -25.52 -27.89 21.79
CA ALA A 519 -26.43 -26.77 21.95
C ALA A 519 -26.09 -25.61 21.00
N ASN A 520 -26.37 -25.79 19.70
CA ASN A 520 -26.30 -24.69 18.73
C ASN A 520 -27.19 -23.51 19.15
N THR A 521 -26.64 -22.30 19.10
CA THR A 521 -27.22 -21.08 19.68
C THR A 521 -27.91 -20.19 18.63
N GLU A 522 -27.44 -20.22 17.39
CA GLU A 522 -27.98 -19.43 16.28
C GLU A 522 -27.83 -20.19 14.97
N ALA A 523 -28.78 -20.10 14.04
CA ALA A 523 -28.63 -20.71 12.71
C ALA A 523 -29.40 -19.97 11.59
N LEU A 524 -28.72 -19.71 10.48
CA LEU A 524 -29.32 -19.19 9.26
C LEU A 524 -30.29 -20.19 8.65
N SER A 525 -31.56 -19.79 8.51
CA SER A 525 -32.60 -20.68 8.00
C SER A 525 -32.37 -21.03 6.52
N SER A 526 -32.21 -22.33 6.24
CA SER A 526 -32.08 -22.90 4.89
C SER A 526 -33.43 -23.37 4.32
N VAL A 527 -34.53 -22.95 4.96
CA VAL A 527 -35.92 -23.30 4.63
C VAL A 527 -36.78 -22.04 4.67
N SER A 528 -37.85 -21.99 3.88
CA SER A 528 -38.82 -20.89 3.96
C SER A 528 -39.53 -20.89 5.31
N ARG A 529 -39.49 -19.76 6.00
CA ARG A 529 -40.21 -19.55 7.27
C ARG A 529 -40.34 -18.07 7.60
N THR A 530 -41.31 -17.75 8.44
CA THR A 530 -41.35 -16.47 9.13
C THR A 530 -40.43 -16.52 10.36
N LEU A 531 -39.76 -15.41 10.65
CA LEU A 531 -39.07 -15.12 11.89
C LEU A 531 -39.72 -13.88 12.51
N ASN A 532 -40.28 -14.03 13.70
CA ASN A 532 -40.85 -12.91 14.45
C ASN A 532 -39.81 -12.40 15.45
N PHE A 533 -39.50 -11.09 15.40
CA PHE A 533 -38.54 -10.46 16.29
C PHE A 533 -39.18 -9.32 17.08
N ARG A 534 -38.66 -9.09 18.29
CA ARG A 534 -38.98 -7.92 19.11
C ARG A 534 -37.67 -7.21 19.48
N LEU A 535 -37.69 -5.89 19.33
CA LEU A 535 -36.71 -5.00 19.91
C LEU A 535 -37.20 -4.55 21.28
N THR A 536 -36.40 -4.85 22.29
CA THR A 536 -36.55 -4.37 23.66
C THR A 536 -35.54 -3.27 23.92
N VAL A 537 -35.99 -2.14 24.46
CA VAL A 537 -35.10 -1.05 24.87
C VAL A 537 -35.35 -0.69 26.33
N ARG A 538 -34.26 -0.58 27.09
CA ARG A 538 -34.21 -0.17 28.50
C ARG A 538 -33.48 1.17 28.59
N ASP A 539 -33.96 2.10 29.41
CA ASP A 539 -33.27 3.37 29.69
C ASP A 539 -32.14 3.25 30.73
N ASN A 540 -32.20 2.21 31.57
CA ASN A 540 -31.33 1.98 32.72
C ASN A 540 -31.34 3.12 33.77
N ALA A 541 -32.43 3.87 33.90
CA ALA A 541 -32.53 4.91 34.92
C ALA A 541 -32.46 4.30 36.34
N PRO A 542 -31.58 4.78 37.23
CA PRO A 542 -31.44 4.21 38.56
C PRO A 542 -32.70 4.44 39.41
N TYR A 543 -33.06 3.43 40.21
CA TYR A 543 -34.12 3.57 41.21
C TYR A 543 -33.77 4.58 42.30
N SER A 544 -34.74 5.38 42.73
CA SER A 544 -34.66 6.19 43.95
C SER A 544 -35.92 5.99 44.78
N SER A 545 -35.75 5.54 46.03
CA SER A 545 -36.84 5.46 47.00
C SER A 545 -37.22 6.82 47.59
N THR A 546 -36.44 7.88 47.31
CA THR A 546 -36.69 9.26 47.74
C THR A 546 -37.11 10.14 46.56
N SER A 547 -37.95 11.15 46.82
CA SER A 547 -38.38 12.08 45.76
C SER A 547 -37.21 12.95 45.28
N PRO A 548 -36.97 13.15 43.96
CA PRO A 548 -37.79 12.67 42.84
C PRO A 548 -37.67 11.14 42.64
N ILE A 549 -38.82 10.46 42.66
CA ILE A 549 -38.88 9.00 42.55
C ILE A 549 -38.63 8.63 41.08
N SER A 550 -37.62 7.79 40.89
CA SER A 550 -37.12 7.30 39.61
C SER A 550 -37.10 5.78 39.64
N VAL A 551 -37.27 5.15 38.48
CA VAL A 551 -37.02 3.73 38.21
C VAL A 551 -36.88 3.57 36.69
N GLY A 552 -36.12 2.56 36.25
CA GLY A 552 -35.96 2.28 34.83
C GLY A 552 -37.29 1.97 34.14
N GLN A 553 -37.36 2.24 32.84
CA GLN A 553 -38.48 1.90 31.97
C GLN A 553 -38.00 1.07 30.78
N THR A 554 -38.88 0.18 30.33
CA THR A 554 -38.67 -0.73 29.20
C THR A 554 -39.76 -0.53 28.14
N GLN A 555 -39.37 -0.55 26.87
CA GLN A 555 -40.25 -0.39 25.71
C GLN A 555 -40.03 -1.50 24.67
N PHE A 556 -41.09 -1.85 23.92
CA PHE A 556 -41.05 -2.84 22.85
C PHE A 556 -41.48 -2.28 21.49
N ALA A 557 -40.87 -2.81 20.42
CA ALA A 557 -41.40 -2.77 19.06
C ALA A 557 -41.19 -4.12 18.36
N ASN A 558 -42.12 -4.55 17.50
CA ASN A 558 -42.05 -5.84 16.79
C ASN A 558 -41.66 -5.63 15.32
N MET A 559 -40.93 -6.59 14.73
CA MET A 559 -40.74 -6.69 13.27
C MET A 559 -40.84 -8.15 12.81
N VAL A 560 -41.04 -8.33 11.51
CA VAL A 560 -41.14 -9.64 10.85
C VAL A 560 -40.08 -9.75 9.75
N VAL A 561 -39.36 -10.87 9.75
CA VAL A 561 -38.42 -11.25 8.68
C VAL A 561 -38.91 -12.54 8.03
N THR A 562 -39.29 -12.46 6.77
CA THR A 562 -39.71 -13.63 5.97
C THR A 562 -38.50 -14.20 5.23
N VAL A 563 -38.13 -15.45 5.50
CA VAL A 563 -37.08 -16.15 4.76
C VAL A 563 -37.72 -16.85 3.56
N SER A 564 -37.21 -16.62 2.34
CA SER A 564 -37.74 -17.20 1.11
C SER A 564 -36.75 -18.13 0.41
N ASN A 565 -37.15 -19.39 0.20
CA ASN A 565 -36.38 -20.41 -0.54
C ASN A 565 -36.42 -20.24 -2.07
N THR A 566 -37.11 -19.22 -2.61
CA THR A 566 -37.06 -18.91 -4.05
C THR A 566 -35.79 -18.15 -4.45
N SER A 567 -35.00 -17.74 -3.46
CA SER A 567 -33.81 -16.88 -3.59
C SER A 567 -32.76 -17.22 -2.53
N GLY A 568 -31.49 -17.14 -2.91
CA GLY A 568 -30.35 -17.39 -2.03
C GLY A 568 -29.64 -18.75 -2.23
N PRO A 569 -28.55 -19.00 -1.48
CA PRO A 569 -27.88 -18.04 -0.60
C PRO A 569 -27.27 -16.89 -1.40
N PHE A 570 -27.35 -15.67 -0.88
CA PHE A 570 -26.59 -14.54 -1.41
C PHE A 570 -25.19 -14.59 -0.79
N ALA A 571 -24.15 -14.63 -1.62
CA ALA A 571 -22.79 -14.93 -1.15
C ALA A 571 -21.69 -14.24 -1.99
N VAL A 572 -20.64 -13.74 -1.34
CA VAL A 572 -19.44 -13.18 -1.96
C VAL A 572 -18.61 -14.31 -2.56
N THR A 573 -18.34 -14.25 -3.86
CA THR A 573 -17.56 -15.27 -4.59
C THR A 573 -16.13 -14.82 -4.88
N SER A 574 -15.89 -13.52 -5.00
CA SER A 574 -14.53 -12.94 -5.09
C SER A 574 -14.48 -11.60 -4.34
N PRO A 575 -13.46 -11.36 -3.48
CA PRO A 575 -12.41 -12.30 -3.09
C PRO A 575 -12.96 -13.31 -2.08
N ASN A 576 -12.64 -14.60 -2.22
CA ASN A 576 -13.00 -15.60 -1.20
C ASN A 576 -11.88 -16.64 -0.96
N SER A 577 -10.65 -16.28 -1.33
CA SER A 577 -9.43 -17.05 -1.09
C SER A 577 -8.27 -16.10 -0.74
N ALA A 578 -7.13 -16.64 -0.29
CA ALA A 578 -5.97 -15.86 0.15
C ALA A 578 -5.21 -15.23 -1.04
N VAL A 579 -5.82 -14.22 -1.67
CA VAL A 579 -5.22 -13.44 -2.76
C VAL A 579 -4.44 -12.23 -2.22
N THR A 580 -3.55 -11.67 -3.05
CA THR A 580 -2.93 -10.36 -2.80
C THR A 580 -3.38 -9.37 -3.87
N TRP A 581 -3.97 -8.27 -3.43
CA TRP A 581 -4.37 -7.12 -4.25
C TRP A 581 -3.46 -5.94 -3.93
N ALA A 582 -3.08 -5.16 -4.95
CA ALA A 582 -2.26 -3.97 -4.72
C ALA A 582 -3.13 -2.79 -4.28
N GLY A 583 -2.62 -1.94 -3.39
CA GLY A 583 -3.22 -0.63 -3.11
C GLY A 583 -3.38 0.21 -4.38
N ASN A 584 -4.40 1.07 -4.42
CA ASN A 584 -4.74 1.91 -5.58
C ASN A 584 -4.84 1.13 -6.91
N SER A 585 -5.34 -0.11 -6.86
CA SER A 585 -5.63 -0.92 -8.05
C SER A 585 -7.14 -1.20 -8.17
N SER A 586 -7.63 -1.27 -9.41
CA SER A 586 -8.99 -1.72 -9.70
C SER A 586 -9.06 -3.24 -9.59
N GLN A 587 -10.03 -3.77 -8.85
CA GLN A 587 -10.25 -5.20 -8.64
C GLN A 587 -11.73 -5.52 -8.78
N THR A 588 -12.06 -6.67 -9.37
CA THR A 588 -13.46 -7.10 -9.51
C THR A 588 -13.92 -7.85 -8.26
N VAL A 589 -14.92 -7.30 -7.58
CA VAL A 589 -15.69 -7.99 -6.53
C VAL A 589 -16.85 -8.70 -7.22
N THR A 590 -17.10 -9.97 -6.87
CA THR A 590 -18.21 -10.75 -7.44
C THR A 590 -19.01 -11.44 -6.35
N TRP A 591 -20.30 -11.64 -6.60
CA TRP A 591 -21.23 -12.29 -5.68
C TRP A 591 -22.33 -13.07 -6.42
N SER A 592 -22.91 -14.07 -5.75
CA SER A 592 -24.02 -14.86 -6.26
C SER A 592 -25.34 -14.14 -5.98
N VAL A 593 -25.93 -13.52 -7.01
CA VAL A 593 -27.23 -12.80 -6.91
C VAL A 593 -28.36 -13.74 -6.51
N ASN A 594 -28.38 -14.98 -7.00
CA ASN A 594 -29.31 -16.06 -6.64
C ASN A 594 -30.76 -15.60 -6.45
N ASN A 595 -31.34 -15.01 -7.50
CA ASN A 595 -32.71 -14.48 -7.58
C ASN A 595 -33.07 -13.34 -6.60
N THR A 596 -32.13 -12.76 -5.83
CA THR A 596 -32.46 -11.69 -4.87
C THR A 596 -32.99 -10.40 -5.49
N THR A 597 -32.73 -10.17 -6.78
CA THR A 597 -33.34 -9.09 -7.58
C THR A 597 -34.84 -9.32 -7.87
N ALA A 598 -35.31 -10.56 -7.85
CA ALA A 598 -36.70 -10.90 -8.12
C ALA A 598 -37.58 -10.80 -6.86
N ALA A 599 -38.89 -10.64 -7.06
CA ALA A 599 -39.85 -10.80 -5.98
C ALA A 599 -39.77 -12.24 -5.40
N PRO A 600 -39.88 -12.42 -4.07
CA PRO A 600 -40.32 -11.44 -3.06
C PRO A 600 -39.20 -10.64 -2.38
N VAL A 601 -37.92 -10.81 -2.74
CA VAL A 601 -36.78 -10.11 -2.10
C VAL A 601 -36.52 -8.73 -2.72
N SER A 602 -36.66 -8.60 -4.04
CA SER A 602 -36.67 -7.35 -4.81
C SER A 602 -35.48 -6.41 -4.57
N CYS A 603 -34.31 -6.96 -4.24
CA CYS A 603 -33.07 -6.21 -4.00
C CYS A 603 -32.43 -5.79 -5.33
N ALA A 604 -32.77 -4.61 -5.83
CA ALA A 604 -32.26 -4.08 -7.09
C ALA A 604 -30.78 -3.65 -7.03
N ASN A 605 -30.29 -3.25 -5.85
CA ASN A 605 -28.99 -2.63 -5.67
C ASN A 605 -28.25 -3.16 -4.44
N VAL A 606 -26.92 -3.16 -4.49
CA VAL A 606 -26.03 -3.53 -3.38
C VAL A 606 -24.99 -2.44 -3.11
N LYS A 607 -24.50 -2.42 -1.87
CA LYS A 607 -23.40 -1.60 -1.39
C LYS A 607 -22.19 -2.50 -1.14
N ILE A 608 -21.00 -2.04 -1.50
CA ILE A 608 -19.76 -2.78 -1.33
C ILE A 608 -18.85 -2.03 -0.36
N SER A 609 -18.40 -2.72 0.68
CA SER A 609 -17.56 -2.17 1.75
C SER A 609 -16.35 -3.06 1.98
N ILE A 610 -15.21 -2.46 2.36
CA ILE A 610 -13.95 -3.13 2.68
C ILE A 610 -13.58 -2.99 4.15
N SER A 611 -13.12 -4.07 4.75
CA SER A 611 -12.44 -4.09 6.04
C SER A 611 -10.93 -4.23 5.82
N THR A 612 -10.14 -3.68 6.73
CA THR A 612 -8.68 -3.89 6.83
C THR A 612 -8.27 -4.57 8.15
N ASP A 613 -9.24 -4.98 8.98
CA ASP A 613 -9.06 -5.35 10.40
C ASP A 613 -9.62 -6.75 10.75
N GLY A 614 -9.75 -7.63 9.76
CA GLY A 614 -10.30 -8.98 9.90
C GLY A 614 -11.80 -9.09 9.68
N GLY A 615 -12.50 -7.96 9.52
CA GLY A 615 -13.94 -7.86 9.31
C GLY A 615 -14.71 -7.25 10.48
N ASN A 616 -14.04 -6.50 11.36
CA ASN A 616 -14.65 -5.86 12.53
C ASN A 616 -15.24 -4.48 12.16
N THR A 617 -14.54 -3.70 11.33
CA THR A 617 -15.04 -2.42 10.80
C THR A 617 -14.98 -2.39 9.27
N PHE A 618 -15.91 -1.67 8.63
CA PHE A 618 -16.07 -1.63 7.18
C PHE A 618 -16.19 -0.19 6.65
N SER A 619 -15.27 0.18 5.75
CA SER A 619 -15.31 1.43 4.98
C SER A 619 -16.00 1.21 3.64
N THR A 620 -16.83 2.15 3.19
CA THR A 620 -17.57 1.99 1.92
C THR A 620 -16.65 2.19 0.71
N LEU A 621 -16.68 1.26 -0.26
CA LEU A 621 -16.06 1.43 -1.58
C LEU A 621 -17.06 1.96 -2.60
N VAL A 622 -18.25 1.35 -2.66
CA VAL A 622 -19.33 1.70 -3.58
C VAL A 622 -20.63 1.76 -2.79
N ALA A 623 -21.22 2.94 -2.68
CA ALA A 623 -22.41 3.16 -1.84
C ALA A 623 -23.70 2.56 -2.41
N SER A 624 -23.79 2.41 -3.72
CA SER A 624 -24.86 1.69 -4.43
C SER A 624 -24.39 1.33 -5.84
N THR A 625 -24.57 0.09 -6.24
CA THR A 625 -24.45 -0.41 -7.62
C THR A 625 -25.54 -1.45 -7.90
N ALA A 626 -25.68 -1.91 -9.15
CA ALA A 626 -26.67 -2.92 -9.51
C ALA A 626 -26.40 -4.26 -8.82
N ASN A 627 -27.46 -5.00 -8.48
CA ASN A 627 -27.34 -6.35 -7.94
C ASN A 627 -27.26 -7.40 -9.09
N ASP A 628 -26.25 -7.30 -9.95
CA ASP A 628 -26.05 -8.15 -11.13
C ASP A 628 -24.96 -9.23 -10.95
N GLY A 629 -24.11 -9.10 -9.93
CA GLY A 629 -23.14 -10.10 -9.50
C GLY A 629 -21.67 -9.69 -9.65
N SER A 630 -21.36 -8.50 -10.19
CA SER A 630 -19.98 -8.07 -10.42
C SER A 630 -19.81 -6.54 -10.41
N GLU A 631 -18.83 -6.03 -9.65
CA GLU A 631 -18.47 -4.60 -9.63
C GLU A 631 -16.95 -4.41 -9.66
N LEU A 632 -16.48 -3.34 -10.33
CA LEU A 632 -15.07 -2.97 -10.43
C LEU A 632 -14.73 -1.89 -9.39
N VAL A 633 -14.26 -2.31 -8.22
CA VAL A 633 -13.92 -1.40 -7.11
C VAL A 633 -12.44 -0.98 -7.16
N THR A 634 -12.14 0.22 -6.65
CA THR A 634 -10.73 0.64 -6.42
C THR A 634 -10.34 0.30 -4.98
N ILE A 635 -9.29 -0.50 -4.80
CA ILE A 635 -8.80 -0.91 -3.48
C ILE A 635 -7.96 0.22 -2.86
N PRO A 636 -8.22 0.67 -1.63
CA PRO A 636 -7.44 1.71 -0.97
C PRO A 636 -6.01 1.24 -0.71
N ASN A 637 -5.02 2.13 -0.82
CA ASN A 637 -3.63 1.87 -0.42
C ASN A 637 -3.46 1.93 1.11
N THR A 638 -4.20 1.09 1.82
CA THR A 638 -4.08 0.83 3.27
C THR A 638 -3.63 -0.62 3.44
N PRO A 639 -2.32 -0.89 3.65
CA PRO A 639 -1.82 -2.25 3.71
C PRO A 639 -2.44 -3.06 4.86
N SER A 640 -2.83 -4.30 4.57
CA SER A 640 -3.43 -5.22 5.55
C SER A 640 -3.28 -6.67 5.06
N THR A 641 -3.03 -7.61 5.96
CA THR A 641 -3.07 -9.07 5.69
C THR A 641 -4.40 -9.72 6.09
N THR A 642 -5.34 -8.91 6.57
CA THR A 642 -6.63 -9.32 7.14
C THR A 642 -7.79 -8.56 6.50
N ALA A 643 -7.70 -8.30 5.19
CA ALA A 643 -8.75 -7.57 4.49
C ALA A 643 -9.95 -8.49 4.17
N ARG A 644 -11.15 -7.90 4.18
CA ARG A 644 -12.43 -8.57 3.87
C ARG A 644 -13.29 -7.65 3.01
N ILE A 645 -14.11 -8.23 2.13
CA ILE A 645 -15.17 -7.53 1.41
C ILE A 645 -16.52 -7.92 1.99
N LYS A 646 -17.36 -6.93 2.27
CA LYS A 646 -18.79 -7.09 2.55
C LYS A 646 -19.57 -6.60 1.34
N VAL A 647 -20.55 -7.38 0.89
CA VAL A 647 -21.58 -6.93 -0.06
C VAL A 647 -22.92 -6.97 0.67
N GLU A 648 -23.60 -5.83 0.76
CA GLU A 648 -24.80 -5.64 1.56
C GLU A 648 -25.95 -5.04 0.73
N ALA A 649 -27.19 -5.47 0.99
CA ALA A 649 -28.34 -5.01 0.24
C ALA A 649 -28.65 -3.52 0.47
N VAL A 650 -29.05 -2.81 -0.58
CA VAL A 650 -29.57 -1.44 -0.46
C VAL A 650 -31.09 -1.50 -0.38
N GLY A 651 -31.65 -1.07 0.75
CA GLY A 651 -33.10 -1.13 1.01
C GLY A 651 -33.62 -2.46 1.57
N ASN A 652 -32.73 -3.41 1.89
CA ASN A 652 -33.05 -4.66 2.57
C ASN A 652 -31.96 -4.97 3.62
N ILE A 653 -32.18 -5.93 4.51
CA ILE A 653 -31.35 -6.18 5.72
C ILE A 653 -30.27 -7.26 5.57
N PHE A 654 -30.23 -7.97 4.44
CA PHE A 654 -29.30 -9.07 4.21
C PHE A 654 -27.96 -8.61 3.62
N PHE A 655 -26.91 -9.39 3.87
CA PHE A 655 -25.56 -9.16 3.35
C PHE A 655 -24.75 -10.46 3.35
N ASP A 656 -23.55 -10.43 2.77
CA ASP A 656 -22.53 -11.45 3.01
C ASP A 656 -21.11 -10.85 3.12
N ILE A 657 -20.16 -11.60 3.69
CA ILE A 657 -18.75 -11.22 3.86
C ILE A 657 -17.86 -12.35 3.33
N SER A 658 -16.82 -11.99 2.57
CA SER A 658 -15.76 -12.92 2.12
C SER A 658 -15.24 -13.83 3.26
N ASN A 659 -15.27 -15.16 3.10
CA ASN A 659 -14.91 -16.12 4.14
C ASN A 659 -13.41 -16.21 4.42
N THR A 660 -12.56 -15.80 3.47
CA THR A 660 -11.09 -15.82 3.60
C THR A 660 -10.53 -14.40 3.70
N ASN A 661 -9.52 -14.19 4.56
CA ASN A 661 -8.70 -12.97 4.56
C ASN A 661 -7.93 -12.86 3.24
N PHE A 662 -7.95 -11.69 2.60
CA PHE A 662 -7.00 -11.36 1.54
C PHE A 662 -6.00 -10.29 2.00
N THR A 663 -4.91 -10.14 1.25
CA THR A 663 -3.87 -9.14 1.54
C THR A 663 -4.02 -7.93 0.61
N ILE A 664 -4.07 -6.73 1.19
CA ILE A 664 -3.78 -5.47 0.50
C ILE A 664 -2.28 -5.24 0.64
N GLY A 665 -1.54 -5.44 -0.45
CA GLY A 665 -0.15 -5.05 -0.57
C GLY A 665 0.00 -3.54 -0.81
N GLY A 666 1.24 -3.06 -0.77
CA GLY A 666 1.55 -1.70 -1.23
C GLY A 666 1.11 -1.49 -2.69
N ALA A 667 0.79 -0.25 -3.05
CA ALA A 667 0.36 0.09 -4.41
C ALA A 667 1.38 -0.33 -5.47
N ALA A 668 0.88 -0.79 -6.62
CA ALA A 668 1.69 -1.45 -7.63
C ALA A 668 2.75 -0.50 -8.21
N ALA A 669 4.02 -0.82 -7.98
CA ALA A 669 5.13 -0.20 -8.68
C ALA A 669 5.12 -0.64 -10.15
N CYS A 670 5.39 0.30 -11.06
CA CYS A 670 5.52 0.00 -12.48
C CYS A 670 6.66 -0.99 -12.76
N GLY A 671 6.41 -1.96 -13.63
CA GLY A 671 7.47 -2.72 -14.28
C GLY A 671 8.37 -1.81 -15.14
N ASN A 672 9.61 -2.23 -15.35
CA ASN A 672 10.52 -1.51 -16.24
C ASN A 672 9.98 -1.53 -17.69
N PRO A 673 9.98 -0.40 -18.41
CA PRO A 673 9.75 -0.38 -19.86
C PRO A 673 10.62 -1.39 -20.62
N THR A 674 10.05 -1.98 -21.67
CA THR A 674 10.74 -2.96 -22.53
C THR A 674 10.64 -2.53 -23.99
N GLY A 675 11.30 -3.24 -24.91
CA GLY A 675 11.25 -2.90 -26.34
C GLY A 675 11.81 -1.51 -26.67
N LEU A 676 12.83 -1.05 -25.94
CA LEU A 676 13.49 0.24 -26.18
C LEU A 676 14.12 0.24 -27.58
N LEU A 677 13.65 1.14 -28.43
CA LEU A 677 14.08 1.29 -29.82
C LEU A 677 14.43 2.76 -30.12
N SER A 678 15.29 2.95 -31.13
CA SER A 678 15.65 4.27 -31.66
C SER A 678 15.59 4.23 -33.18
N SER A 679 14.90 5.20 -33.76
CA SER A 679 14.52 5.23 -35.18
C SER A 679 14.59 6.65 -35.73
N SER A 680 14.44 6.82 -37.06
CA SER A 680 14.45 8.13 -37.73
C SER A 680 15.69 8.99 -37.37
N ILE A 681 16.83 8.34 -37.16
CA ILE A 681 18.06 8.97 -36.68
C ILE A 681 18.70 9.76 -37.84
N THR A 682 18.85 11.06 -37.65
CA THR A 682 19.52 11.99 -38.57
C THR A 682 20.86 12.44 -37.96
N ASN A 683 21.46 13.49 -38.51
CA ASN A 683 22.62 14.17 -37.92
C ASN A 683 22.23 15.09 -36.76
N THR A 684 20.96 15.48 -36.59
CA THR A 684 20.50 16.44 -35.56
C THR A 684 19.21 16.05 -34.82
N SER A 685 18.65 14.87 -35.09
CA SER A 685 17.41 14.37 -34.47
C SER A 685 17.37 12.83 -34.42
N ALA A 686 16.48 12.29 -33.58
CA ALA A 686 16.13 10.88 -33.51
C ALA A 686 14.75 10.70 -32.86
N THR A 687 14.09 9.56 -33.05
CA THR A 687 12.86 9.20 -32.35
C THR A 687 13.11 7.98 -31.47
N VAL A 688 12.79 8.09 -30.18
CA VAL A 688 12.95 7.01 -29.19
C VAL A 688 11.59 6.48 -28.76
N SER A 689 11.45 5.17 -28.64
CA SER A 689 10.17 4.51 -28.37
C SER A 689 10.32 3.23 -27.55
N TRP A 690 9.25 2.81 -26.86
CA TRP A 690 9.22 1.63 -25.99
C TRP A 690 7.85 0.92 -26.06
N THR A 691 7.77 -0.27 -25.50
CA THR A 691 6.51 -1.02 -25.32
C THR A 691 5.75 -0.48 -24.10
N ALA A 692 4.43 -0.37 -24.21
CA ALA A 692 3.57 0.07 -23.11
C ALA A 692 3.69 -0.85 -21.88
N VAL A 693 3.89 -0.25 -20.70
CA VAL A 693 3.89 -0.94 -19.41
C VAL A 693 2.43 -1.01 -18.90
N SER A 694 1.96 -2.21 -18.55
CA SER A 694 0.62 -2.39 -18.00
C SER A 694 0.47 -1.64 -16.67
N GLY A 695 -0.63 -0.91 -16.51
CA GLY A 695 -0.90 -0.08 -15.32
C GLY A 695 -0.15 1.25 -15.25
N ALA A 696 0.70 1.58 -16.22
CA ALA A 696 1.39 2.87 -16.27
C ALA A 696 0.42 4.01 -16.61
N LEU A 697 0.40 5.04 -15.76
CA LEU A 697 -0.37 6.27 -15.96
C LEU A 697 0.37 7.24 -16.90
N SER A 698 1.70 7.23 -16.87
CA SER A 698 2.57 8.07 -17.72
C SER A 698 4.03 7.58 -17.72
N TYR A 699 4.87 8.24 -18.51
CA TYR A 699 6.32 7.99 -18.61
C TYR A 699 7.12 9.30 -18.48
N ASP A 700 8.33 9.20 -17.95
CA ASP A 700 9.35 10.24 -18.03
C ASP A 700 10.49 9.76 -18.92
N VAL A 701 11.03 10.65 -19.77
CA VAL A 701 12.09 10.36 -20.74
C VAL A 701 13.19 11.41 -20.64
N ASP A 702 14.42 10.97 -20.40
CA ASP A 702 15.62 11.83 -20.44
C ASP A 702 16.62 11.32 -21.49
N TYR A 703 17.48 12.21 -21.98
CA TYR A 703 18.59 11.88 -22.86
C TYR A 703 19.84 12.70 -22.53
N LYS A 704 21.02 12.23 -22.96
CA LYS A 704 22.28 12.96 -22.90
C LYS A 704 23.27 12.43 -23.92
N ALA A 705 24.25 13.25 -24.34
CA ALA A 705 25.42 12.69 -25.01
C ALA A 705 26.12 11.70 -24.05
N THR A 706 26.66 10.58 -24.54
CA THR A 706 27.29 9.57 -23.68
C THR A 706 28.50 10.14 -22.93
N SER A 707 29.19 11.12 -23.51
CA SER A 707 30.26 11.91 -22.90
C SER A 707 29.81 12.95 -21.84
N SER A 708 28.50 13.22 -21.70
CA SER A 708 27.95 14.11 -20.69
C SER A 708 27.67 13.38 -19.37
N GLY A 709 27.86 14.06 -18.24
CA GLY A 709 27.35 13.62 -16.94
C GLY A 709 25.90 14.06 -16.64
N THR A 710 25.38 15.03 -17.40
CA THR A 710 24.08 15.67 -17.16
C THR A 710 23.01 15.15 -18.10
N TRP A 711 21.87 14.76 -17.54
CA TRP A 711 20.66 14.36 -18.26
C TRP A 711 19.78 15.57 -18.62
N ILE A 712 19.19 15.55 -19.80
CA ILE A 712 18.24 16.54 -20.32
C ILE A 712 16.87 15.86 -20.40
N ASN A 713 15.83 16.45 -19.82
CA ASN A 713 14.47 15.92 -19.95
C ASN A 713 13.93 16.18 -21.37
N ALA A 714 13.40 15.13 -22.01
CA ALA A 714 12.71 15.21 -23.29
C ALA A 714 11.18 15.14 -23.13
N ALA A 715 10.70 14.42 -22.11
CA ALA A 715 9.30 14.40 -21.72
C ALA A 715 9.15 14.10 -20.22
N THR A 716 8.17 14.73 -19.59
CA THR A 716 7.71 14.44 -18.23
C THR A 716 6.23 14.07 -18.31
N ALA A 717 5.81 13.03 -17.59
CA ALA A 717 4.43 12.56 -17.52
C ALA A 717 3.71 12.36 -18.89
N THR A 718 4.42 11.90 -19.92
CA THR A 718 3.80 11.63 -21.24
C THR A 718 2.98 10.34 -21.23
N THR A 719 1.85 10.32 -21.93
CA THR A 719 1.03 9.10 -22.18
C THR A 719 1.40 8.41 -23.49
N SER A 720 2.22 9.04 -24.34
CA SER A 720 2.78 8.43 -25.56
C SER A 720 3.88 7.42 -25.21
N THR A 721 4.01 6.35 -25.99
CA THR A 721 5.13 5.40 -25.92
C THR A 721 6.29 5.75 -26.88
N THR A 722 6.30 6.98 -27.40
CA THR A 722 7.34 7.51 -28.31
C THR A 722 7.55 9.01 -28.11
N VAL A 723 8.80 9.45 -28.23
CA VAL A 723 9.26 10.84 -28.07
C VAL A 723 10.29 11.18 -29.17
N GLY A 724 10.12 12.35 -29.79
CA GLY A 724 11.10 12.91 -30.72
C GLY A 724 12.17 13.74 -30.01
N LEU A 725 13.42 13.53 -30.36
CA LEU A 725 14.60 14.26 -29.90
C LEU A 725 15.15 15.12 -31.03
N ALA A 726 15.51 16.37 -30.74
CA ALA A 726 15.99 17.35 -31.72
C ALA A 726 17.09 18.24 -31.12
N GLY A 727 17.85 18.94 -31.98
CA GLY A 727 18.99 19.76 -31.54
C GLY A 727 20.22 18.92 -31.16
N LEU A 728 20.30 17.68 -31.65
CA LEU A 728 21.39 16.76 -31.35
C LEU A 728 22.67 17.16 -32.10
N VAL A 729 23.82 16.81 -31.54
CA VAL A 729 25.14 16.99 -32.18
C VAL A 729 25.40 15.82 -33.13
N GLN A 730 25.85 16.11 -34.34
CA GLN A 730 26.19 15.12 -35.37
C GLN A 730 27.32 14.17 -34.98
N GLY A 731 27.30 12.94 -35.50
CA GLY A 731 28.30 11.90 -35.22
C GLY A 731 28.47 11.51 -33.75
N THR A 732 27.51 11.85 -32.88
CA THR A 732 27.62 11.72 -31.41
C THR A 732 26.72 10.60 -30.91
N THR A 733 27.25 9.76 -30.01
CA THR A 733 26.46 8.75 -29.30
C THR A 733 25.69 9.40 -28.14
N TYR A 734 24.42 9.05 -28.04
CA TYR A 734 23.49 9.50 -27.02
C TYR A 734 23.00 8.32 -26.20
N ASP A 735 23.04 8.50 -24.87
CA ASP A 735 22.28 7.70 -23.92
C ASP A 735 20.87 8.29 -23.84
N TRP A 736 19.83 7.45 -23.84
CA TRP A 736 18.49 7.85 -23.48
C TRP A 736 17.88 6.85 -22.50
N ARG A 737 17.02 7.34 -21.61
CA ARG A 737 16.39 6.54 -20.56
C ARG A 737 14.91 6.86 -20.43
N VAL A 738 14.13 5.85 -20.08
CA VAL A 738 12.70 5.96 -19.82
C VAL A 738 12.32 5.22 -18.54
N ARG A 739 11.37 5.75 -17.79
CA ARG A 739 10.70 5.07 -16.68
C ARG A 739 9.19 5.22 -16.81
N ALA A 740 8.44 4.27 -16.26
CA ALA A 740 6.99 4.34 -16.17
C ALA A 740 6.53 4.75 -14.76
N THR A 741 5.43 5.49 -14.66
CA THR A 741 4.84 5.95 -13.39
C THR A 741 3.45 5.36 -13.22
N CYS A 742 3.26 4.62 -12.12
CA CYS A 742 2.04 3.90 -11.76
C CYS A 742 1.39 4.53 -10.51
N SER A 743 0.23 4.02 -10.07
CA SER A 743 -0.41 4.45 -8.82
C SER A 743 0.38 4.14 -7.54
N GLY A 744 1.38 3.25 -7.62
CA GLY A 744 2.42 3.04 -6.60
C GLY A 744 3.70 3.86 -6.77
N GLY A 745 3.74 4.81 -7.72
CA GLY A 745 4.89 5.67 -8.00
C GLY A 745 5.69 5.27 -9.25
N SER A 746 6.82 5.96 -9.45
CA SER A 746 7.71 5.75 -10.61
C SER A 746 8.61 4.54 -10.44
N GLY A 747 8.70 3.71 -11.48
CA GLY A 747 9.68 2.62 -11.59
C GLY A 747 11.10 3.13 -11.86
N SER A 748 12.04 2.19 -12.05
CA SER A 748 13.43 2.52 -12.39
C SER A 748 13.57 3.04 -13.82
N TYR A 749 14.57 3.89 -14.04
CA TYR A 749 15.01 4.25 -15.39
C TYR A 749 15.74 3.07 -16.05
N VAL A 750 15.28 2.67 -17.23
CA VAL A 750 15.99 1.78 -18.15
C VAL A 750 16.52 2.57 -19.34
N GLN A 751 17.73 2.21 -19.79
CA GLN A 751 18.53 2.98 -20.74
C GLN A 751 18.80 2.19 -22.03
N ALA A 752 18.84 2.91 -23.15
CA ALA A 752 19.37 2.44 -24.42
C ALA A 752 20.26 3.53 -25.07
N GLN A 753 20.86 3.21 -26.22
CA GLN A 753 21.77 4.11 -26.93
C GLN A 753 21.44 4.21 -28.42
N PHE A 754 21.78 5.35 -29.02
CA PHE A 754 21.87 5.52 -30.47
C PHE A 754 23.00 6.50 -30.81
N THR A 755 23.44 6.53 -32.07
CA THR A 755 24.46 7.47 -32.56
C THR A 755 23.90 8.25 -33.74
N THR A 756 23.94 9.59 -33.67
CA THR A 756 23.52 10.46 -34.78
C THR A 756 24.44 10.26 -36.00
N THR A 757 23.89 10.45 -37.21
CA THR A 757 24.68 10.22 -38.42
C THR A 757 25.81 11.24 -38.58
N ALA A 758 26.91 10.82 -39.22
CA ALA A 758 28.10 11.64 -39.41
C ALA A 758 27.89 12.71 -40.50
N PRO A 759 28.56 13.88 -40.40
CA PRO A 759 28.53 14.91 -41.43
C PRO A 759 29.20 14.43 -42.73
N CYS A 760 28.62 14.81 -43.87
CA CYS A 760 29.27 14.65 -45.17
C CYS A 760 30.30 15.78 -45.38
N ASN A 761 31.57 15.51 -45.07
CA ASN A 761 32.63 16.50 -45.17
C ASN A 761 33.01 16.78 -46.63
N THR A 762 33.40 18.03 -46.93
CA THR A 762 33.94 18.40 -48.25
C THR A 762 35.31 17.74 -48.48
N PRO A 763 35.59 17.20 -49.68
CA PRO A 763 36.88 16.59 -50.00
C PRO A 763 38.07 17.54 -49.82
N ALA A 764 39.21 17.00 -49.40
CA ALA A 764 40.44 17.73 -49.14
C ALA A 764 41.64 17.09 -49.87
N GLY A 765 42.80 17.74 -49.85
CA GLY A 765 44.02 17.23 -50.50
C GLY A 765 43.90 17.13 -52.02
N LEU A 766 43.27 18.12 -52.65
CA LEU A 766 43.07 18.17 -54.11
C LEU A 766 44.41 18.34 -54.82
N ALA A 767 44.72 17.46 -55.78
CA ALA A 767 45.94 17.46 -56.56
C ALA A 767 45.67 17.23 -58.05
N SER A 768 46.64 17.57 -58.91
CA SER A 768 46.58 17.33 -60.35
C SER A 768 47.93 16.84 -60.85
N SER A 769 47.93 15.78 -61.65
CA SER A 769 49.10 15.00 -62.05
C SER A 769 48.93 14.44 -63.46
N ALA A 770 49.97 13.80 -64.01
CA ALA A 770 49.98 13.25 -65.37
C ALA A 770 49.50 14.25 -66.45
N ILE A 771 49.82 15.54 -66.25
CA ILE A 771 49.35 16.63 -67.11
C ILE A 771 50.16 16.62 -68.42
N THR A 772 49.46 16.60 -69.55
CA THR A 772 50.04 16.64 -70.90
C THR A 772 49.51 17.85 -71.67
N ALA A 773 49.71 17.89 -72.98
CA ALA A 773 49.10 18.88 -73.86
C ALA A 773 47.58 18.64 -74.09
N SER A 774 47.02 17.48 -73.72
CA SER A 774 45.62 17.14 -73.98
C SER A 774 44.91 16.28 -72.91
N SER A 775 45.55 16.02 -71.78
CA SER A 775 45.01 15.24 -70.67
C SER A 775 45.60 15.66 -69.31
N ALA A 776 44.92 15.27 -68.23
CA ALA A 776 45.41 15.35 -66.85
C ALA A 776 44.66 14.34 -65.96
N THR A 777 45.21 14.01 -64.79
CA THR A 777 44.54 13.22 -63.75
C THR A 777 44.38 14.07 -62.49
N VAL A 778 43.16 14.15 -61.97
CA VAL A 778 42.82 14.90 -60.75
C VAL A 778 42.52 13.93 -59.61
N SER A 779 42.92 14.26 -58.38
CA SER A 779 42.78 13.37 -57.22
C SER A 779 42.55 14.13 -55.91
N TRP A 780 41.99 13.45 -54.91
CA TRP A 780 41.63 13.99 -53.60
C TRP A 780 41.79 12.93 -52.50
N THR A 781 41.67 13.33 -51.24
CA THR A 781 41.67 12.42 -50.08
C THR A 781 40.28 11.84 -49.85
N ALA A 782 40.20 10.56 -49.47
CA ALA A 782 38.94 9.90 -49.15
C ALA A 782 38.20 10.59 -47.98
N VAL A 783 36.91 10.88 -48.16
CA VAL A 783 36.01 11.38 -47.12
C VAL A 783 35.36 10.20 -46.40
N SER A 784 35.51 10.14 -45.08
CA SER A 784 34.82 9.14 -44.26
C SER A 784 33.29 9.30 -44.36
N GLY A 785 32.57 8.19 -44.61
CA GLY A 785 31.12 8.18 -44.81
C GLY A 785 30.64 8.56 -46.22
N ALA A 786 31.54 8.85 -47.16
CA ALA A 786 31.18 9.08 -48.57
C ALA A 786 30.91 7.76 -49.31
N ASN A 787 29.75 7.68 -49.97
CA ASN A 787 29.36 6.54 -50.80
C ASN A 787 30.00 6.63 -52.20
N ASN A 788 30.19 7.84 -52.72
CA ASN A 788 30.86 8.17 -53.98
C ASN A 788 31.15 9.68 -54.07
N TYR A 789 31.78 10.11 -55.16
CA TYR A 789 32.14 11.50 -55.44
C TYR A 789 31.60 11.96 -56.80
N THR A 790 31.23 13.24 -56.89
CA THR A 790 30.93 13.92 -58.15
C THR A 790 32.09 14.85 -58.50
N VAL A 791 32.66 14.70 -59.71
CA VAL A 791 33.85 15.42 -60.20
C VAL A 791 33.49 16.20 -61.47
N GLU A 792 33.87 17.46 -61.56
CA GLU A 792 33.58 18.35 -62.68
C GLU A 792 34.79 19.22 -63.02
N TYR A 793 34.90 19.69 -64.26
CA TYR A 793 35.99 20.54 -64.73
C TYR A 793 35.52 21.54 -65.79
N LYS A 794 36.29 22.60 -66.01
CA LYS A 794 36.07 23.61 -67.05
C LYS A 794 37.39 24.31 -67.37
N THR A 795 37.47 25.02 -68.49
CA THR A 795 38.55 26.02 -68.65
C THR A 795 38.38 27.13 -67.61
N THR A 796 39.46 27.71 -67.11
CA THR A 796 39.37 28.77 -66.08
C THR A 796 38.55 29.97 -66.58
N ALA A 797 38.68 30.32 -67.87
CA ALA A 797 37.87 31.36 -68.52
C ALA A 797 36.41 30.94 -68.85
N GLY A 798 36.05 29.66 -68.71
CA GLY A 798 34.70 29.16 -68.98
C GLY A 798 33.71 29.43 -67.84
N SER A 799 32.44 29.64 -68.18
CA SER A 799 31.33 29.80 -67.24
C SER A 799 30.70 28.48 -66.78
N THR A 800 30.79 27.44 -67.62
CA THR A 800 30.01 26.21 -67.51
C THR A 800 30.90 25.05 -67.08
N TRP A 801 30.43 24.25 -66.12
CA TRP A 801 31.12 23.05 -65.63
C TRP A 801 30.73 21.82 -66.45
N THR A 802 31.71 20.99 -66.81
CA THR A 802 31.54 19.69 -67.46
C THR A 802 31.78 18.58 -66.45
N THR A 803 30.80 17.69 -66.25
CA THR A 803 30.95 16.56 -65.32
C THR A 803 31.93 15.52 -65.89
N ALA A 804 33.00 15.23 -65.17
CA ALA A 804 33.96 14.16 -65.49
C ALA A 804 33.55 12.81 -64.88
N ALA A 805 32.91 12.85 -63.71
CA ALA A 805 32.28 11.67 -63.10
C ALA A 805 31.08 12.11 -62.24
N SER A 806 29.94 11.44 -62.39
CA SER A 806 28.73 11.72 -61.60
C SER A 806 28.79 11.08 -60.21
N ALA A 807 29.27 9.84 -60.12
CA ALA A 807 29.32 9.03 -58.90
C ALA A 807 30.50 8.04 -58.93
N THR A 808 31.75 8.54 -58.92
CA THR A 808 32.94 7.68 -58.84
C THR A 808 33.22 7.22 -57.40
N THR A 809 33.62 5.96 -57.22
CA THR A 809 34.10 5.42 -55.93
C THR A 809 35.62 5.53 -55.77
N SER A 810 36.33 5.88 -56.85
CA SER A 810 37.76 6.22 -56.83
C SER A 810 37.99 7.56 -56.15
N THR A 811 39.19 7.76 -55.59
CA THR A 811 39.70 9.07 -55.12
C THR A 811 40.46 9.84 -56.20
N SER A 812 40.35 9.41 -57.47
CA SER A 812 40.95 10.07 -58.63
C SER A 812 40.10 9.89 -59.89
N GLN A 813 40.23 10.84 -60.82
CA GLN A 813 39.52 10.87 -62.10
C GLN A 813 40.45 11.37 -63.21
N GLY A 814 40.44 10.68 -64.36
CA GLY A 814 41.12 11.14 -65.57
C GLY A 814 40.30 12.15 -66.35
N LEU A 815 40.97 13.16 -66.93
CA LEU A 815 40.45 14.19 -67.82
C LEU A 815 41.17 14.10 -69.17
N SER A 816 40.43 14.19 -70.28
CA SER A 816 40.95 14.04 -71.64
C SER A 816 40.23 14.98 -72.62
N GLY A 817 40.80 15.16 -73.81
CA GLY A 817 40.27 16.12 -74.80
C GLY A 817 40.56 17.58 -74.43
N LEU A 818 41.57 17.82 -73.59
CA LEU A 818 41.98 19.16 -73.18
C LEU A 818 42.73 19.86 -74.32
N SER A 819 42.71 21.19 -74.32
CA SER A 819 43.54 22.00 -75.22
C SER A 819 44.92 22.26 -74.62
N ALA A 820 45.95 22.38 -75.46
CA ALA A 820 47.32 22.64 -75.03
C ALA A 820 47.51 24.07 -74.49
N SER A 821 48.43 24.26 -73.54
CA SER A 821 48.74 25.55 -72.89
C SER A 821 47.53 26.28 -72.26
N THR A 822 46.49 25.54 -71.84
CA THR A 822 45.23 26.07 -71.32
C THR A 822 45.06 25.72 -69.85
N SER A 823 44.66 26.71 -69.04
CA SER A 823 44.31 26.53 -67.63
C SER A 823 42.89 26.00 -67.45
N TYR A 824 42.75 25.00 -66.57
CA TYR A 824 41.51 24.33 -66.22
C TYR A 824 41.25 24.41 -64.72
N ASP A 825 40.03 24.79 -64.35
CA ASP A 825 39.50 24.62 -63.00
C ASP A 825 38.83 23.25 -62.91
N TRP A 826 38.97 22.56 -61.77
CA TRP A 826 38.23 21.33 -61.50
C TRP A 826 37.74 21.30 -60.06
N ARG A 827 36.62 20.64 -59.82
CA ARG A 827 35.96 20.56 -58.51
C ARG A 827 35.43 19.18 -58.20
N VAL A 828 35.39 18.82 -56.92
CA VAL A 828 34.88 17.54 -56.43
C VAL A 828 34.09 17.70 -55.13
N ARG A 829 32.99 16.95 -54.99
CA ARG A 829 32.25 16.79 -53.73
C ARG A 829 32.09 15.32 -53.38
N ALA A 830 32.01 15.03 -52.08
CA ALA A 830 31.55 13.75 -51.55
C ALA A 830 30.01 13.71 -51.50
N ASN A 831 29.44 12.54 -51.81
CA ASN A 831 28.03 12.22 -51.65
C ASN A 831 27.90 11.10 -50.59
N CYS A 832 27.28 11.39 -49.46
CA CYS A 832 27.18 10.50 -48.29
C CYS A 832 25.72 10.09 -48.03
N ALA A 833 25.50 9.12 -47.13
CA ALA A 833 24.15 8.76 -46.68
C ALA A 833 23.38 9.93 -46.00
N SER A 834 24.10 10.89 -45.41
CA SER A 834 23.56 12.12 -44.80
C SER A 834 23.38 13.29 -45.79
N GLY A 835 23.60 13.07 -47.10
CA GLY A 835 23.48 14.10 -48.14
C GLY A 835 24.79 14.38 -48.88
N SER A 836 24.80 15.40 -49.74
CA SER A 836 26.01 15.83 -50.46
C SER A 836 26.76 16.93 -49.71
N SER A 837 28.08 16.84 -49.69
CA SER A 837 28.96 17.93 -49.24
C SER A 837 29.01 19.09 -50.24
N ALA A 838 29.59 20.23 -49.83
CA ALA A 838 29.97 21.28 -50.77
C ALA A 838 31.16 20.84 -51.64
N PHE A 839 31.26 21.38 -52.85
CA PHE A 839 32.41 21.15 -53.74
C PHE A 839 33.67 21.85 -53.23
N ALA A 840 34.80 21.14 -53.19
CA ALA A 840 36.14 21.72 -53.18
C ALA A 840 36.64 21.93 -54.63
N GLN A 841 37.49 22.93 -54.86
CA GLN A 841 38.00 23.28 -56.20
C GLN A 841 39.52 23.46 -56.19
N ALA A 842 40.18 23.10 -57.30
CA ALA A 842 41.58 23.34 -57.59
C ALA A 842 41.79 23.64 -59.10
N GLN A 843 43.03 23.88 -59.53
CA GLN A 843 43.37 24.31 -60.89
C GLN A 843 44.64 23.61 -61.39
N PHE A 844 44.76 23.43 -62.71
CA PHE A 844 46.01 23.03 -63.39
C PHE A 844 46.12 23.70 -64.78
N THR A 845 47.25 23.55 -65.48
CA THR A 845 47.45 24.06 -66.85
C THR A 845 48.19 23.03 -67.70
N THR A 846 47.70 22.78 -68.92
CA THR A 846 48.27 21.79 -69.87
C THR A 846 49.59 22.25 -70.50
N THR A 847 50.37 21.31 -71.03
CA THR A 847 51.71 21.59 -71.59
C THR A 847 51.69 22.03 -73.07
N ILE A 848 52.86 22.38 -73.61
CA ILE A 848 53.10 22.84 -74.99
C ILE A 848 53.44 21.64 -75.91
N ALA A 849 53.20 21.75 -77.22
CA ALA A 849 53.55 20.75 -78.25
C ALA A 849 54.93 21.00 -78.92
N SER A 850 55.52 19.97 -79.55
CA SER A 850 56.89 19.97 -80.09
C SER A 850 56.99 19.99 -81.63
N THR A 851 58.19 20.30 -82.16
CA THR A 851 58.46 20.50 -83.61
C THR A 851 59.78 19.85 -84.08
N CYS A 852 59.69 18.87 -84.99
CA CYS A 852 60.77 18.16 -85.71
C CYS A 852 60.11 17.54 -86.97
N PRO A 853 60.74 17.47 -88.17
CA PRO A 853 62.13 17.81 -88.53
C PRO A 853 62.44 19.31 -88.58
N GLY A 854 63.70 19.66 -88.90
CA GLY A 854 64.23 21.03 -88.94
C GLY A 854 64.43 21.59 -90.35
N THR A 855 64.58 22.91 -90.48
CA THR A 855 64.50 23.65 -91.77
C THR A 855 65.59 23.34 -92.81
N TYR A 856 66.67 22.64 -92.44
CA TYR A 856 67.76 22.26 -93.35
C TYR A 856 67.66 20.80 -93.84
N ASP A 857 66.81 20.02 -93.19
CA ASP A 857 66.38 18.68 -93.61
C ASP A 857 65.23 18.87 -94.62
N ILE A 858 65.52 18.58 -95.88
CA ILE A 858 64.66 18.91 -97.03
C ILE A 858 64.77 17.81 -98.07
N SER A 859 63.67 17.45 -98.74
CA SER A 859 63.53 16.32 -99.67
C SER A 859 64.42 16.31 -100.93
N THR A 860 65.40 17.22 -101.03
CA THR A 860 66.43 17.27 -102.08
C THR A 860 67.83 16.91 -101.57
N ASN A 861 68.05 16.86 -100.24
CA ASN A 861 69.35 16.63 -99.62
C ASN A 861 69.90 15.19 -99.82
N GLY A 862 69.07 14.25 -100.31
CA GLY A 862 69.42 12.83 -100.57
C GLY A 862 70.62 12.56 -101.49
N THR A 863 71.21 13.59 -102.10
CA THR A 863 72.43 13.50 -102.91
C THR A 863 73.34 14.71 -102.72
N ALA A 864 74.65 14.53 -102.96
CA ALA A 864 75.63 15.63 -102.91
C ALA A 864 75.29 16.83 -103.84
N SER A 865 74.50 16.62 -104.91
CA SER A 865 74.05 17.70 -105.81
C SER A 865 73.01 18.60 -105.14
N GLY A 866 72.05 18.01 -104.42
CA GLY A 866 71.00 18.73 -103.68
C GLY A 866 71.40 19.13 -102.26
N ALA A 867 72.67 18.96 -101.87
CA ALA A 867 73.14 19.17 -100.52
C ALA A 867 72.90 20.61 -100.01
N ALA A 868 72.18 20.74 -98.89
CA ALA A 868 71.83 22.04 -98.30
C ALA A 868 73.08 22.77 -97.77
N LEU A 869 73.17 24.08 -97.98
CA LEU A 869 74.28 24.91 -97.46
C LEU A 869 74.02 25.23 -95.99
N ILE A 870 74.88 24.72 -95.09
CA ILE A 870 74.67 24.80 -93.65
C ILE A 870 75.58 25.86 -92.98
N PRO A 871 75.06 26.64 -92.02
CA PRO A 871 75.86 27.62 -91.28
C PRO A 871 76.85 26.95 -90.32
N LYS A 872 78.09 27.45 -90.29
CA LYS A 872 79.11 27.03 -89.33
C LYS A 872 78.77 27.54 -87.92
N ASN A 873 79.23 26.82 -86.90
CA ASN A 873 78.98 27.10 -85.47
C ASN A 873 77.49 27.17 -85.08
N THR A 874 76.63 26.54 -85.87
CA THR A 874 75.19 26.41 -85.63
C THR A 874 74.82 24.93 -85.57
N ASP A 875 73.88 24.58 -84.69
CA ASP A 875 73.31 23.24 -84.61
C ASP A 875 72.10 23.17 -85.54
N ILE A 876 72.09 22.20 -86.46
CA ILE A 876 70.94 21.91 -87.32
C ILE A 876 70.36 20.55 -86.96
N LYS A 877 69.06 20.37 -87.17
CA LYS A 877 68.35 19.12 -86.88
C LYS A 877 67.80 18.50 -88.15
N GLY A 878 67.98 17.20 -88.28
CA GLY A 878 67.45 16.37 -89.36
C GLY A 878 67.08 14.97 -88.88
N LEU A 879 66.55 14.15 -89.79
CA LEU A 879 65.86 12.91 -89.45
C LEU A 879 66.07 11.84 -90.55
N ILE A 880 66.97 10.87 -90.33
CA ILE A 880 67.13 9.73 -91.24
C ILE A 880 65.85 8.88 -91.20
N SER A 881 64.95 9.10 -92.17
CA SER A 881 63.67 8.39 -92.27
C SER A 881 63.03 8.62 -93.66
N PRO A 882 62.86 7.57 -94.49
CA PRO A 882 62.78 6.15 -94.14
C PRO A 882 64.15 5.46 -93.98
N SER A 883 64.16 4.13 -93.82
CA SER A 883 65.41 3.37 -93.79
C SER A 883 66.12 3.42 -95.15
N GLY A 884 67.43 3.62 -95.12
CA GLY A 884 68.23 3.85 -96.32
C GLY A 884 68.28 5.30 -96.82
N ASP A 885 67.72 6.25 -96.07
CA ASP A 885 67.82 7.70 -96.32
C ASP A 885 69.24 8.26 -96.05
N ASN A 886 69.58 9.41 -96.63
CA ASN A 886 70.95 9.94 -96.71
C ASN A 886 71.03 11.47 -96.80
N ASP A 887 71.15 12.16 -95.67
CA ASP A 887 71.26 13.62 -95.67
C ASP A 887 72.65 14.10 -96.09
N TYR A 888 72.77 14.69 -97.28
CA TYR A 888 73.96 15.45 -97.67
C TYR A 888 73.80 16.93 -97.32
N TYR A 889 74.81 17.48 -96.65
CA TYR A 889 74.96 18.90 -96.37
C TYR A 889 76.30 19.40 -96.92
N ARG A 890 76.38 20.70 -97.21
CA ARG A 890 77.62 21.35 -97.66
C ARG A 890 77.96 22.56 -96.82
N PHE A 891 79.24 22.82 -96.61
CA PHE A 891 79.75 23.97 -95.88
C PHE A 891 80.98 24.56 -96.58
N THR A 892 81.27 25.84 -96.33
CA THR A 892 82.38 26.55 -96.99
C THR A 892 83.47 26.96 -96.01
N ILE A 893 84.72 26.63 -96.35
CA ILE A 893 85.93 27.12 -95.69
C ILE A 893 86.49 28.24 -96.57
N ALA A 894 86.47 29.48 -96.08
CA ALA A 894 86.88 30.66 -96.87
C ALA A 894 88.40 30.92 -96.81
N THR A 895 89.05 30.44 -95.76
CA THR A 895 90.49 30.53 -95.53
C THR A 895 90.91 29.26 -94.80
N GLY A 896 92.06 28.68 -95.15
CA GLY A 896 92.47 27.37 -94.64
C GLY A 896 92.65 27.36 -93.12
N GLY A 897 92.25 26.26 -92.48
CA GLY A 897 92.23 26.14 -91.02
C GLY A 897 91.56 24.86 -90.54
N THR A 898 91.56 24.64 -89.22
CA THR A 898 90.98 23.46 -88.59
C THR A 898 89.49 23.64 -88.33
N ALA A 899 88.68 22.65 -88.72
CA ALA A 899 87.26 22.57 -88.38
C ALA A 899 86.91 21.16 -87.88
N THR A 900 85.89 21.10 -87.03
CA THR A 900 85.40 19.89 -86.37
C THR A 900 83.93 19.71 -86.69
N ILE A 901 83.58 18.62 -87.37
CA ILE A 901 82.20 18.22 -87.64
C ILE A 901 81.78 17.27 -86.54
N THR A 902 80.66 17.53 -85.87
CA THR A 902 80.09 16.67 -84.82
C THR A 902 78.65 16.30 -85.16
N LEU A 903 78.32 15.01 -85.07
CA LEU A 903 76.94 14.51 -85.09
C LEU A 903 76.57 14.03 -83.69
N THR A 904 75.48 14.57 -83.13
CA THR A 904 75.07 14.35 -81.74
C THR A 904 73.56 14.12 -81.65
N THR A 905 73.07 13.84 -80.44
CA THR A 905 71.66 13.48 -80.15
C THR A 905 71.14 12.35 -81.05
N LEU A 906 71.98 11.34 -81.31
CA LEU A 906 71.64 10.26 -82.22
C LEU A 906 70.48 9.42 -81.67
N PRO A 907 69.41 9.20 -82.47
CA PRO A 907 68.29 8.34 -82.10
C PRO A 907 68.50 6.86 -82.49
N ALA A 908 69.50 6.58 -83.33
CA ALA A 908 69.95 5.26 -83.78
C ALA A 908 71.39 5.35 -84.30
N ASP A 909 71.93 4.27 -84.85
CA ASP A 909 73.32 4.12 -85.29
C ASP A 909 73.60 4.90 -86.61
N TYR A 910 74.13 6.13 -86.51
CA TYR A 910 74.28 7.08 -87.65
C TYR A 910 75.74 7.51 -87.87
N ASP A 911 76.34 7.04 -88.98
CA ASP A 911 77.69 7.39 -89.43
C ASP A 911 77.75 8.81 -90.04
N ILE A 912 78.96 9.39 -90.14
CA ILE A 912 79.25 10.54 -91.03
C ILE A 912 80.42 10.30 -92.00
N ARG A 913 80.23 10.69 -93.27
CA ARG A 913 81.30 10.74 -94.30
C ARG A 913 81.53 12.16 -94.77
N LEU A 914 82.80 12.54 -94.88
CA LEU A 914 83.26 13.82 -95.42
C LEU A 914 83.83 13.63 -96.82
N TYR A 915 83.44 14.48 -97.76
CA TYR A 915 83.91 14.51 -99.15
C TYR A 915 84.56 15.85 -99.52
N SER A 916 85.42 15.82 -100.53
CA SER A 916 86.20 16.97 -100.99
C SER A 916 85.38 17.99 -101.79
N SER A 917 86.01 19.08 -102.23
CA SER A 917 85.38 20.13 -103.03
C SER A 917 84.92 19.69 -104.42
N ASN A 918 85.30 18.50 -104.89
CA ASN A 918 84.71 17.86 -106.07
C ASN A 918 83.42 17.06 -105.78
N GLY A 919 82.96 17.00 -104.53
CA GLY A 919 81.75 16.28 -104.09
C GLY A 919 81.84 14.76 -104.11
N THR A 920 82.95 14.16 -104.57
CA THR A 920 83.05 12.72 -104.86
C THR A 920 84.20 12.01 -104.15
N THR A 921 85.36 12.65 -103.98
CA THR A 921 86.50 12.06 -103.26
C THR A 921 86.27 12.11 -101.75
N GLN A 922 86.15 10.95 -101.11
CA GLN A 922 86.06 10.87 -99.64
C GLN A 922 87.37 11.37 -98.98
N LEU A 923 87.25 12.22 -97.96
CA LEU A 923 88.35 12.78 -97.18
C LEU A 923 88.46 12.18 -95.78
N ALA A 924 87.34 11.84 -95.14
CA ALA A 924 87.31 11.26 -93.81
C ALA A 924 85.96 10.58 -93.55
N ILE A 925 85.90 9.79 -92.48
CA ILE A 925 84.72 9.07 -92.01
C ILE A 925 84.82 8.94 -90.48
N SER A 926 83.67 8.86 -89.81
CA SER A 926 83.53 8.50 -88.39
C SER A 926 82.34 7.53 -88.29
N GLN A 927 82.52 6.45 -87.51
CA GLN A 927 81.62 5.28 -87.43
C GLN A 927 81.63 4.68 -85.99
N ASN A 928 81.18 5.46 -85.03
CA ASN A 928 81.04 5.08 -83.62
C ASN A 928 79.67 4.43 -83.40
N GLY A 929 79.60 3.09 -83.46
CA GLY A 929 78.34 2.36 -83.40
C GLY A 929 77.41 2.67 -82.20
N SER A 930 76.14 2.32 -82.37
CA SER A 930 75.01 2.74 -81.54
C SER A 930 74.81 4.27 -81.54
N THR A 931 74.14 4.84 -80.53
CA THR A 931 73.84 6.28 -80.46
C THR A 931 75.03 7.17 -80.05
N THR A 932 76.25 6.70 -80.29
CA THR A 932 77.50 7.37 -79.92
C THR A 932 77.76 8.55 -80.85
N SER A 933 78.14 9.71 -80.32
CA SER A 933 78.34 10.90 -81.16
C SER A 933 79.53 10.75 -82.11
N GLU A 934 79.37 11.17 -83.36
CA GLU A 934 80.42 11.15 -84.37
C GLU A 934 81.26 12.42 -84.35
N THR A 935 82.54 12.32 -84.73
CA THR A 935 83.41 13.50 -84.82
C THR A 935 84.51 13.36 -85.88
N ILE A 936 84.54 14.29 -86.84
CA ILE A 936 85.64 14.46 -87.81
C ILE A 936 86.30 15.82 -87.57
N THR A 937 87.55 15.82 -87.09
CA THR A 937 88.39 17.03 -87.03
C THR A 937 89.46 16.98 -88.10
N ARG A 938 89.57 18.02 -88.94
CA ARG A 938 90.60 18.12 -89.99
C ARG A 938 91.02 19.57 -90.21
N THR A 939 92.23 19.75 -90.75
CA THR A 939 92.64 20.98 -91.43
C THR A 939 92.17 20.95 -92.88
N TYR A 940 91.57 22.05 -93.32
CA TYR A 940 90.99 22.23 -94.65
C TYR A 940 91.72 23.35 -95.40
N THR A 941 91.73 23.29 -96.74
CA THR A 941 92.06 24.43 -97.61
C THR A 941 90.81 25.29 -97.85
N ALA A 942 90.95 26.41 -98.56
CA ALA A 942 89.78 27.17 -98.99
C ALA A 942 88.97 26.37 -100.03
N GLY A 943 87.65 26.26 -99.83
CA GLY A 943 86.75 25.49 -100.68
C GLY A 943 85.41 25.14 -100.03
N THR A 944 84.49 24.61 -100.84
CA THR A 944 83.27 23.93 -100.36
C THR A 944 83.61 22.48 -99.99
N TYR A 945 82.99 21.95 -98.95
CA TYR A 945 83.10 20.54 -98.56
C TYR A 945 81.72 19.98 -98.25
N TYR A 946 81.56 18.66 -98.38
CA TYR A 946 80.27 17.98 -98.24
C TYR A 946 80.35 16.94 -97.13
N VAL A 947 79.34 16.91 -96.25
CA VAL A 947 79.15 15.85 -95.25
C VAL A 947 77.87 15.09 -95.56
N ARG A 948 77.92 13.77 -95.46
CA ARG A 948 76.78 12.85 -95.57
C ARG A 948 76.53 12.23 -94.20
N VAL A 949 75.32 12.38 -93.68
CA VAL A 949 74.80 11.59 -92.55
C VAL A 949 74.03 10.40 -93.13
N TYR A 950 74.18 9.21 -92.56
CA TYR A 950 73.40 8.04 -92.98
C TYR A 950 73.34 6.97 -91.88
N GLY A 951 72.29 6.16 -91.90
CA GLY A 951 72.12 5.05 -90.96
C GLY A 951 73.01 3.85 -91.27
N TYR A 952 73.82 3.42 -90.30
CA TYR A 952 74.53 2.14 -90.37
C TYR A 952 73.53 0.98 -90.37
N ASN A 953 73.73 -0.03 -91.22
CA ASN A 953 72.79 -1.15 -91.43
C ASN A 953 71.31 -0.76 -91.61
N ASN A 954 71.05 0.39 -92.25
CA ASN A 954 69.72 1.00 -92.46
C ASN A 954 69.02 1.48 -91.17
N ALA A 955 69.77 1.78 -90.10
CA ALA A 955 69.23 2.45 -88.91
C ALA A 955 68.46 3.74 -89.29
N ASN A 956 67.26 3.93 -88.77
CA ASN A 956 66.40 5.08 -89.08
C ASN A 956 65.50 5.40 -87.87
N ASN A 957 65.00 6.63 -87.78
CA ASN A 957 64.05 7.02 -86.73
C ASN A 957 63.08 8.07 -87.28
N ALA A 958 61.78 7.88 -87.08
CA ALA A 958 60.75 8.75 -87.67
C ALA A 958 60.21 9.86 -86.74
N THR A 959 60.71 9.98 -85.51
CA THR A 959 60.17 10.91 -84.50
C THR A 959 61.22 11.73 -83.75
N SER A 960 62.48 11.30 -83.78
CA SER A 960 63.56 11.88 -82.97
C SER A 960 64.68 12.40 -83.87
N CYS A 961 64.78 13.72 -83.98
CA CYS A 961 65.82 14.40 -84.77
C CYS A 961 67.24 14.14 -84.21
N TYR A 962 68.22 13.87 -85.09
CA TYR A 962 69.65 14.02 -84.76
C TYR A 962 70.05 15.51 -84.82
N THR A 963 71.24 15.84 -84.33
CA THR A 963 71.81 17.20 -84.38
C THR A 963 73.19 17.19 -85.05
N LEU A 964 73.37 17.98 -86.13
CA LEU A 964 74.65 18.15 -86.85
C LEU A 964 75.21 19.57 -86.60
N ARG A 965 76.52 19.67 -86.39
CA ARG A 965 77.25 20.94 -86.24
C ARG A 965 78.59 20.89 -86.96
N VAL A 966 78.95 21.98 -87.65
CA VAL A 966 80.31 22.20 -88.19
C VAL A 966 80.96 23.34 -87.42
N ALA A 967 81.84 23.01 -86.47
CA ALA A 967 82.43 23.93 -85.51
C ALA A 967 83.85 24.37 -85.87
N THR A 968 84.22 25.56 -85.40
CA THR A 968 85.58 26.12 -85.35
C THR A 968 85.78 26.69 -83.93
N GLY A 969 86.83 26.30 -83.20
CA GLY A 969 86.97 26.49 -81.74
C GLY A 969 86.92 27.95 -81.23
N THR A 970 86.74 28.21 -79.91
CA THR A 970 86.96 27.35 -78.72
C THR A 970 86.19 27.83 -77.45
N ALA A 971 85.82 26.94 -76.49
CA ALA A 971 85.16 27.20 -75.17
C ALA A 971 85.34 25.99 -74.19
N THR A 972 85.20 25.93 -72.83
CA THR A 972 84.71 26.75 -71.66
C THR A 972 83.19 26.71 -71.34
N ARG A 973 82.63 26.61 -70.10
CA ARG A 973 83.13 26.49 -68.68
C ARG A 973 81.97 25.94 -67.75
N GLN A 974 82.27 25.59 -66.46
CA GLN A 974 81.40 25.70 -65.25
C GLN A 974 80.39 24.54 -64.98
N GLU A 975 80.28 23.82 -63.83
CA GLU A 975 80.04 24.03 -62.35
C GLU A 975 78.55 24.19 -61.90
N ASP A 976 78.21 23.64 -60.71
CA ASP A 976 76.85 23.57 -60.10
C ASP A 976 76.90 23.59 -58.54
N LEU A 977 75.77 23.74 -57.81
CA LEU A 977 75.73 24.12 -56.36
C LEU A 977 74.85 23.26 -55.38
N LEU A 978 74.89 23.56 -54.06
CA LEU A 978 74.55 22.66 -52.92
C LEU A 978 73.42 23.14 -51.94
N VAL A 979 73.11 22.32 -50.91
CA VAL A 979 71.93 22.40 -49.97
C VAL A 979 72.36 22.51 -48.47
N ASP A 980 71.54 23.14 -47.59
CA ASP A 980 71.81 23.41 -46.14
C ASP A 980 71.07 22.45 -45.16
N ASN A 981 71.54 22.36 -43.89
CA ASN A 981 71.40 21.16 -43.05
C ASN A 981 71.43 21.43 -41.49
N LYS A 982 70.35 21.95 -40.87
CA LYS A 982 70.35 22.48 -39.45
C LYS A 982 69.32 21.89 -38.46
N ILE A 983 69.70 21.86 -37.17
CA ILE A 983 68.95 21.33 -36.00
C ILE A 983 67.81 22.28 -35.55
N SER A 984 66.69 21.76 -35.01
CA SER A 984 65.53 22.54 -34.53
C SER A 984 64.72 21.84 -33.43
N VAL A 985 63.76 22.54 -32.77
CA VAL A 985 62.86 22.00 -31.73
C VAL A 985 61.41 22.43 -31.93
N PHE A 986 60.43 21.54 -31.71
CA PHE A 986 58.99 21.83 -31.86
C PHE A 986 58.07 20.81 -31.14
N PRO A 987 56.86 21.20 -30.67
CA PRO A 987 56.35 22.57 -30.59
C PRO A 987 57.14 23.39 -29.57
N ASN A 988 57.14 24.71 -29.74
CA ASN A 988 57.79 25.66 -28.83
C ASN A 988 57.04 27.01 -28.95
N PRO A 989 56.23 27.43 -27.96
CA PRO A 989 56.03 26.83 -26.63
C PRO A 989 55.48 25.39 -26.60
N VAL A 990 55.57 24.76 -25.43
CA VAL A 990 55.17 23.37 -25.18
C VAL A 990 54.45 23.24 -23.85
N THR A 991 53.38 22.44 -23.79
CA THR A 991 52.60 22.16 -22.57
C THR A 991 52.90 20.79 -21.93
N ARG A 992 53.23 19.77 -22.74
CA ARG A 992 53.49 18.39 -22.25
C ARG A 992 54.72 17.71 -22.84
N SER A 993 54.91 17.69 -24.15
CA SER A 993 56.03 17.00 -24.80
C SER A 993 56.62 17.80 -25.96
N VAL A 994 57.94 17.88 -26.05
CA VAL A 994 58.68 18.60 -27.11
C VAL A 994 59.52 17.62 -27.93
N ASN A 995 59.62 17.85 -29.24
CA ASN A 995 60.46 17.08 -30.15
C ASN A 995 61.71 17.89 -30.53
N VAL A 996 62.85 17.21 -30.63
CA VAL A 996 64.13 17.75 -31.06
C VAL A 996 64.50 17.09 -32.39
N ARG A 997 64.68 17.89 -33.45
CA ARG A 997 65.02 17.43 -34.81
C ARG A 997 66.48 17.69 -35.13
N ILE A 998 67.21 16.63 -35.45
CA ILE A 998 68.63 16.63 -35.79
C ILE A 998 68.77 16.01 -37.20
N PRO A 999 68.93 16.79 -38.29
CA PRO A 999 68.88 16.25 -39.65
C PRO A 999 69.94 15.19 -39.99
N ALA A 1000 71.09 15.24 -39.33
CA ALA A 1000 72.20 14.30 -39.50
C ALA A 1000 72.71 13.86 -38.11
N VAL A 1001 72.03 12.88 -37.50
CA VAL A 1001 72.53 12.22 -36.29
C VAL A 1001 73.67 11.28 -36.68
N GLN A 1002 74.80 11.39 -35.98
CA GLN A 1002 75.93 10.46 -36.14
C GLN A 1002 76.17 9.74 -34.81
N GLY A 1003 75.87 8.43 -34.79
CA GLY A 1003 75.86 7.64 -33.56
C GLY A 1003 74.64 7.92 -32.69
N MET A 1004 74.87 8.35 -31.45
CA MET A 1004 73.84 8.70 -30.47
C MET A 1004 74.06 10.13 -29.98
N ALA A 1005 73.14 11.03 -30.29
CA ALA A 1005 73.16 12.40 -29.79
C ALA A 1005 72.68 12.44 -28.34
N ASP A 1006 73.39 13.15 -27.46
CA ASP A 1006 73.04 13.34 -26.06
C ASP A 1006 72.27 14.65 -25.88
N ILE A 1007 71.00 14.55 -25.45
CA ILE A 1007 70.07 15.67 -25.33
C ILE A 1007 69.81 15.95 -23.86
N LYS A 1008 70.17 17.14 -23.39
CA LYS A 1008 70.05 17.58 -21.99
C LYS A 1008 69.19 18.83 -21.90
N VAL A 1009 68.24 18.85 -20.97
CA VAL A 1009 67.41 20.03 -20.68
C VAL A 1009 67.84 20.60 -19.33
N PHE A 1010 68.05 21.90 -19.29
CA PHE A 1010 68.43 22.66 -18.10
C PHE A 1010 67.39 23.72 -17.78
N ASP A 1011 67.15 23.99 -16.50
CA ASP A 1011 66.41 25.18 -16.07
C ASP A 1011 67.25 26.47 -16.23
N MET A 1012 66.62 27.62 -15.97
CA MET A 1012 67.27 28.93 -16.07
C MET A 1012 68.40 29.17 -15.06
N TYR A 1013 68.57 28.31 -14.06
CA TYR A 1013 69.67 28.35 -13.09
C TYR A 1013 70.81 27.38 -13.46
N GLY A 1014 70.72 26.71 -14.62
CA GLY A 1014 71.73 25.79 -15.12
C GLY A 1014 71.67 24.39 -14.49
N LYS A 1015 70.63 24.07 -13.72
CA LYS A 1015 70.42 22.71 -13.18
C LYS A 1015 69.80 21.83 -14.26
N MET A 1016 70.37 20.65 -14.47
CA MET A 1016 69.83 19.67 -15.42
C MET A 1016 68.52 19.07 -14.87
N VAL A 1017 67.48 19.05 -15.69
CA VAL A 1017 66.13 18.54 -15.34
C VAL A 1017 65.72 17.31 -16.16
N ILE A 1018 66.26 17.13 -17.36
CA ILE A 1018 66.07 15.93 -18.20
C ILE A 1018 67.39 15.62 -18.93
N GLN A 1019 67.72 14.33 -19.09
CA GLN A 1019 68.71 13.86 -20.06
C GLN A 1019 68.16 12.67 -20.85
N LYS A 1020 68.46 12.61 -22.15
CA LYS A 1020 68.10 11.50 -23.05
C LYS A 1020 69.07 11.41 -24.22
N THR A 1021 69.70 10.24 -24.40
CA THR A 1021 70.46 9.94 -25.63
C THR A 1021 69.55 9.39 -26.73
N SER A 1022 69.85 9.68 -28.00
CA SER A 1022 69.05 9.20 -29.14
C SER A 1022 69.85 9.15 -30.45
N GLY A 1023 69.71 8.04 -31.18
CA GLY A 1023 70.16 7.90 -32.56
C GLY A 1023 69.14 8.35 -33.63
N GLN A 1024 68.03 8.98 -33.23
CA GLN A 1024 66.90 9.27 -34.11
C GLN A 1024 66.84 10.74 -34.53
N VAL A 1025 66.59 10.96 -35.84
CA VAL A 1025 66.47 12.30 -36.46
C VAL A 1025 65.40 13.17 -35.79
N ASN A 1026 64.36 12.57 -35.19
CA ASN A 1026 63.41 13.27 -34.31
C ASN A 1026 63.35 12.55 -32.96
N THR A 1027 63.52 13.28 -31.85
CA THR A 1027 63.51 12.72 -30.49
C THR A 1027 62.54 13.48 -29.59
N GLN A 1028 61.56 12.79 -29.01
CA GLN A 1028 60.60 13.39 -28.09
C GLN A 1028 61.08 13.33 -26.62
N LEU A 1029 60.83 14.41 -25.89
CA LEU A 1029 61.04 14.58 -24.44
C LEU A 1029 59.69 14.90 -23.78
N ASP A 1030 59.38 14.24 -22.68
CA ASP A 1030 58.26 14.61 -21.79
C ASP A 1030 58.74 15.70 -20.83
N VAL A 1031 58.02 16.83 -20.81
CA VAL A 1031 58.27 18.00 -19.95
C VAL A 1031 57.05 18.31 -19.05
N SER A 1032 56.07 17.41 -18.97
CA SER A 1032 54.80 17.63 -18.27
C SER A 1032 54.93 17.75 -16.75
N THR A 1033 56.02 17.23 -16.17
CA THR A 1033 56.38 17.38 -14.76
C THR A 1033 57.22 18.63 -14.46
N LEU A 1034 57.64 19.39 -15.47
CA LEU A 1034 58.40 20.63 -15.30
C LEU A 1034 57.45 21.82 -15.08
N PRO A 1035 57.74 22.72 -14.10
CA PRO A 1035 57.01 23.98 -13.93
C PRO A 1035 57.02 24.84 -15.19
N ALA A 1036 55.99 25.68 -15.36
CA ALA A 1036 55.95 26.73 -16.38
C ALA A 1036 57.21 27.62 -16.30
N GLY A 1037 57.86 27.89 -17.43
CA GLY A 1037 59.14 28.59 -17.44
C GLY A 1037 59.97 28.38 -18.71
N ILE A 1038 61.18 28.96 -18.69
CA ILE A 1038 62.14 28.87 -19.79
C ILE A 1038 63.19 27.81 -19.45
N TYR A 1039 63.43 26.90 -20.40
CA TYR A 1039 64.45 25.85 -20.29
C TYR A 1039 65.38 25.89 -21.52
N MET A 1040 66.62 25.45 -21.34
CA MET A 1040 67.61 25.33 -22.41
C MET A 1040 67.86 23.87 -22.74
N VAL A 1041 67.60 23.49 -23.99
CA VAL A 1041 67.94 22.18 -24.55
C VAL A 1041 69.33 22.28 -25.16
N LYS A 1042 70.27 21.47 -24.67
CA LYS A 1042 71.57 21.22 -25.28
C LYS A 1042 71.56 19.87 -26.00
N VAL A 1043 72.07 19.84 -27.21
CA VAL A 1043 72.25 18.65 -28.03
C VAL A 1043 73.73 18.51 -28.34
N MET A 1044 74.35 17.43 -27.88
CA MET A 1044 75.69 17.01 -28.29
C MET A 1044 75.54 15.95 -29.38
N ASN A 1045 75.95 16.25 -30.62
CA ASN A 1045 75.94 15.33 -31.75
C ASN A 1045 77.29 15.45 -32.49
N ASP A 1046 77.99 14.33 -32.70
CA ASP A 1046 79.37 14.30 -33.21
C ASP A 1046 80.30 15.34 -32.55
N GLY A 1047 80.34 15.33 -31.21
CA GLY A 1047 81.15 16.25 -30.41
C GLY A 1047 80.75 17.74 -30.44
N LYS A 1048 79.80 18.14 -31.28
CA LYS A 1048 79.34 19.54 -31.43
C LYS A 1048 78.13 19.79 -30.55
N GLU A 1049 78.21 20.82 -29.71
CA GLU A 1049 77.08 21.30 -28.92
C GLU A 1049 76.21 22.26 -29.75
N SER A 1050 74.90 22.05 -29.73
CA SER A 1050 73.89 23.04 -30.14
C SER A 1050 72.98 23.34 -28.96
N THR A 1051 72.71 24.62 -28.69
CA THR A 1051 71.79 25.05 -27.62
C THR A 1051 70.55 25.72 -28.20
N MET A 1052 69.36 25.32 -27.75
CA MET A 1052 68.05 25.81 -28.19
C MET A 1052 67.17 26.12 -26.96
N LYS A 1053 66.50 27.27 -26.96
CA LYS A 1053 65.53 27.64 -25.91
C LYS A 1053 64.18 26.94 -26.16
N ILE A 1054 63.59 26.38 -25.12
CA ILE A 1054 62.16 25.99 -25.09
C ILE A 1054 61.40 26.77 -24.01
N VAL A 1055 60.11 27.01 -24.26
CA VAL A 1055 59.18 27.64 -23.30
C VAL A 1055 58.14 26.60 -22.88
N LYS A 1056 58.12 26.27 -21.59
CA LYS A 1056 57.09 25.43 -20.96
C LYS A 1056 55.95 26.33 -20.50
N GLU A 1057 54.75 26.08 -21.02
CA GLU A 1057 53.47 26.64 -20.54
C GLU A 1057 52.87 25.74 -19.47
#